data_AF-A0A1Y3MZL0-F1
#
_entry.id   AF-A0A1Y3MZL0-F1
#
_cell.length_a   1.000
_cell.length_b   1.000
_cell.length_c   1.000
_cell.angle_alpha   90.00
_cell.angle_beta   90.00
_cell.angle_gamma   90.00
#
_symmetry.space_group_name_H-M   'P 1'
#
loop_
_entity.id
_entity.type
_entity.pdbx_description
1 polymer ?
#
loop_
_entity_poly.entity_id
_entity_poly.type
_entity_poly.pdbx_seq_one_letter_code
_entity_poly.pdbx_strand_id
1 'polypeptide(L)'
;MKGFYFYIIIGLIVNFILITVNAKNIPLDTANEKKENDSIKNNGEKTKEQYYLIYVENKSSESKKIKREESNATNKVVNSVIDEIHQLIINNVDSYEKPEILEKMEKEDSLRKRDQVSEYLLDYGDSSLVYPISTLNNVTVLYAYLSSDVVEVVKSMPHVKHCDKEIYYEPASNSTLDFIKENSHWKDVSVTNDAPLHLSVVSQGKFDKSVNSKYDNNYYYPSSAGEGVDIFIFDSGFDFTHDEFSNTDERTVKCVFEVKDGKLIKTLNEKVCNNRNLKHHGSVVSTTAAGKISGAAGKANVYGVLFDEYSAANKVAALQYIKDNLIGPNKAIFNFSHGNFIEYDPNEITDYDREYELINTLTEKGAIFFASAGNDSEYVINESKKRRYLPCTNENIICVGGVTISNSYSYINKYSIDPSSNRGRGVDIYAPFSVTVSYKDEYRIERSNKIVSGTSYSSPLVAGIVATILSDNKNINFNKESMLDYLNQIGHKNIIEGISRGDPNLFINNGNHIVYDRNGNMSWYNPVDDQKIEKIITSNEPYVWTKWNGLFPSNAISTINSDGKTLVVGRITYNNGVHCGYVDIKSKKITIYNGDDAIEFFDGFEILTIPSNHFYWKKISNLTQLNDKEDVIVVSGSKSNGNVLGVAKCEYENKEYFGEIDLNILKNANYGIGKKGITSIEYEVLIYSKKPIVPYQWKTWHGKFPSDAVYIKNNPNGKSFVVGRTTYKNGIYCGYVDIDTKKLTISLDNKELAFDKDYEILIGPNNHFAWKKINQYTKLSDNYKIIIGGNENNGNSLGVAKCKYDNNYYFGNTNLEYLDYANIGINNKVKHITDFEVLTYSEEPVIPYQWKKWNGKIPYNAIITNNPNDKSYAIGRTTYANGIHCGYIDLTSIQKKLVITYNGNKIEVLDNIEILTCPSNRMYWKNVTDVSQLEDQEHFVIGGNESNGVELGVTAITINNNLYYGEINLEELNYATVAIAYEQKAISTTDYKVLIYTEEPIESSKPLELIDP
;
A
#
# COMPACT_ATOMS: atom_id res chain seq x y z
N MET A 1 18.69 21.55 -45.29
CA MET A 1 17.71 20.45 -45.45
C MET A 1 17.75 19.51 -44.25
N LYS A 2 17.26 19.98 -43.08
CA LYS A 2 17.07 19.16 -41.86
C LYS A 2 15.72 19.45 -41.17
N GLY A 3 14.77 20.03 -41.90
CA GLY A 3 13.44 20.42 -41.38
C GLY A 3 12.25 19.72 -42.05
N PHE A 4 12.47 18.72 -42.92
CA PHE A 4 11.40 18.07 -43.69
C PHE A 4 11.11 16.62 -43.26
N TYR A 5 11.99 16.00 -42.46
CA TYR A 5 11.83 14.61 -41.99
C TYR A 5 11.04 14.48 -40.68
N PHE A 6 10.78 15.56 -39.96
CA PHE A 6 10.06 15.52 -38.67
C PHE A 6 8.53 15.53 -38.84
N TYR A 7 8.00 16.01 -39.98
CA TYR A 7 6.56 16.09 -40.23
C TYR A 7 5.96 14.83 -40.87
N ILE A 8 6.77 13.91 -41.42
CA ILE A 8 6.28 12.67 -42.05
C ILE A 8 6.04 11.55 -41.01
N ILE A 9 6.68 11.61 -39.85
CA ILE A 9 6.52 10.59 -38.79
C ILE A 9 5.26 10.83 -37.92
N ILE A 10 4.76 12.08 -37.85
CA ILE A 10 3.53 12.41 -37.11
C ILE A 10 2.26 12.12 -37.95
N GLY A 11 2.36 12.14 -39.29
CA GLY A 11 1.23 11.84 -40.18
C GLY A 11 0.84 10.36 -40.27
N LEU A 12 1.76 9.43 -39.97
CA LEU A 12 1.50 7.98 -40.05
C LEU A 12 0.93 7.39 -38.75
N ILE A 13 1.06 8.08 -37.62
CA ILE A 13 0.49 7.63 -36.33
C ILE A 13 -0.99 8.03 -36.19
N VAL A 14 -1.46 9.05 -36.92
CA VAL A 14 -2.86 9.52 -36.86
C VAL A 14 -3.81 8.70 -37.76
N ASN A 15 -3.31 7.99 -38.78
CA ASN A 15 -4.15 7.14 -39.64
C ASN A 15 -4.41 5.72 -39.09
N PHE A 16 -3.66 5.27 -38.08
CA PHE A 16 -3.87 3.97 -37.45
C PHE A 16 -4.91 3.99 -36.31
N ILE A 17 -5.39 5.17 -35.90
CA ILE A 17 -6.39 5.34 -34.82
C ILE A 17 -7.82 5.54 -35.38
N LEU A 18 -8.00 5.67 -36.70
CA LEU A 18 -9.31 5.90 -37.33
C LEU A 18 -9.94 4.68 -38.02
N ILE A 19 -9.31 3.50 -37.97
CA ILE A 19 -9.86 2.26 -38.57
C ILE A 19 -10.37 1.26 -37.52
N THR A 20 -10.17 1.50 -36.21
CA THR A 20 -10.72 0.66 -35.12
C THR A 20 -12.03 1.17 -34.52
N VAL A 21 -12.65 2.21 -35.09
CA VAL A 21 -13.96 2.73 -34.67
C VAL A 21 -14.97 2.62 -35.80
N ASN A 22 -15.28 1.39 -36.24
CA ASN A 22 -16.58 1.08 -36.83
C ASN A 22 -16.80 -0.44 -36.99
N ALA A 23 -17.03 -1.12 -35.87
CA ALA A 23 -17.74 -2.39 -35.87
C ALA A 23 -18.43 -2.57 -34.51
N LYS A 24 -19.64 -2.01 -34.37
CA LYS A 24 -20.61 -2.47 -33.38
C LYS A 24 -21.95 -2.69 -34.08
N ASN A 25 -22.58 -3.80 -33.68
CA ASN A 25 -23.96 -4.24 -33.90
C ASN A 25 -24.16 -5.24 -35.05
N ILE A 26 -24.31 -6.53 -34.69
CA ILE A 26 -25.44 -7.40 -35.05
C ILE A 26 -25.53 -8.53 -33.98
N PRO A 27 -26.73 -9.02 -33.61
CA PRO A 27 -27.02 -9.72 -32.35
C PRO A 27 -26.73 -11.23 -32.38
N LEU A 28 -26.62 -11.81 -31.18
CA LEU A 28 -26.69 -13.26 -30.94
C LEU A 28 -27.97 -13.84 -31.58
N ASP A 29 -27.81 -14.94 -32.32
CA ASP A 29 -28.87 -15.93 -32.50
C ASP A 29 -28.29 -17.34 -32.36
N THR A 30 -28.94 -18.12 -31.52
CA THR A 30 -28.65 -19.51 -31.16
C THR A 30 -29.06 -20.47 -32.28
N ALA A 31 -28.18 -21.36 -32.73
CA ALA A 31 -28.57 -22.70 -33.22
C ALA A 31 -27.36 -23.62 -33.47
N ASN A 32 -27.54 -24.88 -33.06
CA ASN A 32 -26.75 -26.06 -33.37
C ASN A 32 -26.30 -26.18 -34.83
N GLU A 33 -25.09 -26.70 -35.07
CA GLU A 33 -24.80 -27.70 -36.13
C GLU A 33 -23.39 -28.28 -35.90
N LYS A 34 -23.31 -29.54 -35.46
CA LYS A 34 -22.98 -30.74 -36.27
C LYS A 34 -21.57 -30.72 -36.88
N LYS A 35 -20.75 -31.64 -36.34
CA LYS A 35 -19.53 -32.17 -36.96
C LYS A 35 -19.86 -32.69 -38.36
N GLU A 36 -19.19 -32.14 -39.38
CA GLU A 36 -19.03 -32.81 -40.66
C GLU A 36 -17.57 -32.72 -41.12
N ASN A 37 -17.04 -33.90 -41.45
CA ASN A 37 -15.74 -34.11 -42.07
C ASN A 37 -15.77 -33.50 -43.46
N ASP A 38 -14.89 -32.55 -43.75
CA ASP A 38 -14.71 -32.08 -45.13
C ASP A 38 -13.39 -32.54 -45.74
N SER A 39 -13.57 -33.43 -46.71
CA SER A 39 -12.63 -33.86 -47.71
C SER A 39 -12.12 -32.69 -48.56
N ILE A 40 -10.80 -32.69 -48.76
CA ILE A 40 -10.05 -31.79 -49.63
C ILE A 40 -10.65 -31.79 -51.06
N LYS A 41 -11.12 -30.62 -51.51
CA LYS A 41 -11.28 -30.29 -52.93
C LYS A 41 -10.34 -29.14 -53.28
N ASN A 42 -9.34 -29.47 -54.09
CA ASN A 42 -8.43 -28.53 -54.75
C ASN A 42 -9.20 -27.51 -55.61
N ASN A 43 -8.93 -26.22 -55.39
CA ASN A 43 -9.09 -25.17 -56.39
C ASN A 43 -7.79 -24.35 -56.41
N GLY A 44 -7.28 -24.09 -57.62
CA GLY A 44 -5.90 -23.65 -57.87
C GLY A 44 -5.52 -22.32 -57.25
N GLU A 45 -4.60 -22.37 -56.29
CA GLU A 45 -3.81 -21.21 -55.84
C GLU A 45 -2.57 -21.06 -56.72
N LYS A 46 -2.38 -19.85 -57.27
CA LYS A 46 -1.06 -19.41 -57.75
C LYS A 46 -0.08 -19.51 -56.58
N THR A 47 0.96 -20.32 -56.75
CA THR A 47 1.93 -20.64 -55.70
C THR A 47 2.74 -19.42 -55.28
N LYS A 48 2.70 -19.07 -53.99
CA LYS A 48 3.60 -18.08 -53.35
C LYS A 48 5.03 -18.61 -53.24
N GLU A 49 5.99 -17.69 -53.35
CA GLU A 49 7.43 -17.89 -53.04
C GLU A 49 7.63 -18.55 -51.66
N GLN A 50 8.50 -19.56 -51.58
CA GLN A 50 8.79 -20.32 -50.34
C GLN A 50 10.08 -21.13 -50.48
N TYR A 51 10.46 -21.85 -49.42
CA TYR A 51 11.57 -22.79 -49.45
C TYR A 51 11.19 -24.11 -50.11
N TYR A 52 12.15 -24.71 -50.83
CA TYR A 52 12.00 -25.96 -51.55
C TYR A 52 13.15 -26.93 -51.27
N LEU A 53 12.82 -28.22 -51.32
CA LEU A 53 13.74 -29.35 -51.30
C LEU A 53 13.92 -29.86 -52.74
N ILE A 54 15.13 -29.75 -53.27
CA ILE A 54 15.46 -30.08 -54.66
C ILE A 54 16.32 -31.33 -54.68
N TYR A 55 15.79 -32.42 -55.22
CA TYR A 55 16.42 -33.73 -55.23
C TYR A 55 17.20 -33.93 -56.54
N VAL A 56 18.53 -33.93 -56.46
CA VAL A 56 19.45 -34.05 -57.59
C VAL A 56 20.04 -35.46 -57.66
N GLU A 57 19.92 -36.15 -58.79
CA GLU A 57 20.54 -37.47 -59.01
C GLU A 57 21.95 -37.36 -59.60
N ASN A 58 22.91 -37.95 -58.90
CA ASN A 58 24.34 -37.78 -59.17
C ASN A 58 24.93 -38.86 -60.09
N LYS A 59 24.11 -39.58 -60.88
CA LYS A 59 24.62 -40.65 -61.75
C LYS A 59 25.32 -40.08 -62.99
N SER A 60 26.64 -40.25 -63.10
CA SER A 60 27.32 -40.19 -64.39
C SER A 60 26.99 -41.46 -65.18
N SER A 61 26.42 -41.31 -66.37
CA SER A 61 26.28 -42.38 -67.34
C SER A 61 27.66 -42.78 -67.89
N GLU A 62 28.34 -43.75 -67.26
CA GLU A 62 29.16 -44.80 -67.89
C GLU A 62 29.97 -45.62 -66.85
N SER A 63 30.47 -46.77 -67.31
CA SER A 63 30.73 -48.02 -66.60
C SER A 63 31.93 -48.12 -65.63
N LYS A 64 31.73 -48.94 -64.59
CA LYS A 64 32.65 -49.87 -63.87
C LYS A 64 34.13 -49.46 -63.66
N LYS A 65 34.46 -49.38 -62.35
CA LYS A 65 35.77 -49.39 -61.66
C LYS A 65 36.49 -48.03 -61.60
N ILE A 66 36.37 -47.34 -60.44
CA ILE A 66 37.44 -46.81 -59.57
C ILE A 66 36.77 -46.01 -58.42
N LYS A 67 36.88 -46.48 -57.17
CA LYS A 67 36.19 -45.92 -55.97
C LYS A 67 36.71 -44.55 -55.49
N ARG A 68 37.70 -43.94 -56.14
CA ARG A 68 38.32 -42.67 -55.72
C ARG A 68 38.07 -41.50 -56.69
N GLU A 69 37.55 -41.77 -57.89
CA GLU A 69 37.14 -40.75 -58.87
C GLU A 69 35.62 -40.45 -58.80
N GLU A 70 34.81 -41.40 -58.30
CA GLU A 70 33.35 -41.23 -58.16
C GLU A 70 32.98 -40.08 -57.20
N SER A 71 33.67 -39.85 -56.07
CA SER A 71 33.32 -38.72 -55.17
C SER A 71 33.58 -37.35 -55.80
N ASN A 72 34.62 -37.24 -56.65
CA ASN A 72 34.95 -36.01 -57.36
C ASN A 72 34.01 -35.75 -58.55
N ALA A 73 33.51 -36.80 -59.21
CA ALA A 73 32.51 -36.67 -60.29
C ALA A 73 31.09 -36.40 -59.72
N THR A 74 30.74 -37.04 -58.61
CA THR A 74 29.47 -36.86 -57.88
C THR A 74 29.32 -35.40 -57.39
N ASN A 75 30.39 -34.81 -56.84
CA ASN A 75 30.38 -33.39 -56.44
C ASN A 75 30.31 -32.43 -57.63
N LYS A 76 30.83 -32.79 -58.81
CA LYS A 76 30.77 -31.92 -60.00
C LYS A 76 29.36 -31.75 -60.55
N VAL A 77 28.56 -32.81 -60.61
CA VAL A 77 27.16 -32.72 -61.09
C VAL A 77 26.32 -31.89 -60.13
N VAL A 78 26.41 -32.14 -58.83
CA VAL A 78 25.71 -31.37 -57.80
C VAL A 78 26.12 -29.91 -57.83
N ASN A 79 27.43 -29.62 -57.87
CA ASN A 79 27.92 -28.25 -57.91
C ASN A 79 27.47 -27.51 -59.18
N SER A 80 27.43 -28.19 -60.34
CA SER A 80 26.88 -27.61 -61.57
C SER A 80 25.41 -27.22 -61.41
N VAL A 81 24.60 -28.10 -60.81
CA VAL A 81 23.17 -27.81 -60.56
C VAL A 81 23.00 -26.69 -59.54
N ILE A 82 23.83 -26.64 -58.48
CA ILE A 82 23.87 -25.53 -57.53
C ILE A 82 24.17 -24.21 -58.25
N ASP A 83 25.21 -24.17 -59.10
CA ASP A 83 25.60 -22.97 -59.83
C ASP A 83 24.49 -22.51 -60.80
N GLU A 84 23.86 -23.44 -61.51
CA GLU A 84 22.75 -23.16 -62.43
C GLU A 84 21.53 -22.59 -61.69
N ILE A 85 21.14 -23.20 -60.56
CA ILE A 85 20.02 -22.71 -59.75
C ILE A 85 20.36 -21.34 -59.13
N HIS A 86 21.60 -21.18 -58.64
CA HIS A 86 22.06 -19.91 -58.08
C HIS A 86 21.97 -18.77 -59.09
N GLN A 87 22.49 -18.98 -60.32
CA GLN A 87 22.38 -18.00 -61.39
C GLN A 87 20.92 -17.76 -61.82
N LEU A 88 20.10 -18.80 -61.80
CA LEU A 88 18.68 -18.67 -62.10
C LEU A 88 17.95 -17.79 -61.07
N ILE A 89 18.27 -17.94 -59.78
CA ILE A 89 17.73 -17.08 -58.72
C ILE A 89 18.16 -15.62 -58.95
N ILE A 90 19.46 -15.37 -59.19
CA ILE A 90 20.00 -14.02 -59.43
C ILE A 90 19.37 -13.35 -60.66
N ASN A 91 19.21 -14.10 -61.76
CA ASN A 91 18.66 -13.55 -63.00
C ASN A 91 17.15 -13.29 -62.92
N ASN A 92 16.46 -13.79 -61.90
CA ASN A 92 15.01 -13.67 -61.72
C ASN A 92 14.65 -13.07 -60.36
N VAL A 93 15.51 -12.26 -59.76
CA VAL A 93 15.21 -11.58 -58.47
C VAL A 93 13.91 -10.77 -58.55
N ASP A 94 13.63 -10.14 -59.69
CA ASP A 94 12.40 -9.37 -59.92
C ASP A 94 11.11 -10.23 -59.92
N SER A 95 11.23 -11.56 -59.98
CA SER A 95 10.10 -12.50 -59.88
C SER A 95 9.68 -12.83 -58.44
N TYR A 96 10.46 -12.39 -57.44
CA TYR A 96 10.17 -12.60 -56.02
C TYR A 96 9.28 -11.46 -55.50
N GLU A 97 8.27 -11.80 -54.72
CA GLU A 97 7.47 -10.81 -53.98
C GLU A 97 8.27 -10.19 -52.82
N LYS A 98 9.22 -10.95 -52.24
CA LYS A 98 10.11 -10.53 -51.14
C LYS A 98 11.59 -10.75 -51.48
N PRO A 99 12.16 -9.96 -52.40
CA PRO A 99 13.58 -10.05 -52.74
C PRO A 99 14.51 -9.77 -51.54
N GLU A 100 14.04 -9.07 -50.50
CA GLU A 100 14.80 -8.81 -49.28
C GLU A 100 15.22 -10.08 -48.52
N ILE A 101 14.53 -11.21 -48.72
CA ILE A 101 14.91 -12.50 -48.13
C ILE A 101 16.21 -13.00 -48.78
N LEU A 102 16.33 -12.87 -50.11
CA LEU A 102 17.55 -13.24 -50.84
C LEU A 102 18.73 -12.35 -50.42
N GLU A 103 18.51 -11.04 -50.33
CA GLU A 103 19.53 -10.08 -49.85
C GLU A 103 20.00 -10.41 -48.42
N LYS A 104 19.06 -10.81 -47.54
CA LYS A 104 19.39 -11.22 -46.18
C LYS A 104 20.26 -12.47 -46.17
N MET A 105 19.94 -13.48 -46.98
CA MET A 105 20.72 -14.72 -47.09
C MET A 105 22.16 -14.45 -47.57
N GLU A 106 22.34 -13.59 -48.56
CA GLU A 106 23.69 -13.19 -49.03
C GLU A 106 24.45 -12.35 -47.99
N LYS A 107 23.76 -11.43 -47.31
CA LYS A 107 24.37 -10.59 -46.27
C LYS A 107 24.84 -11.44 -45.09
N GLU A 108 24.02 -12.39 -44.63
CA GLU A 108 24.37 -13.33 -43.56
C GLU A 108 25.58 -14.17 -43.94
N ASP A 109 25.67 -14.65 -45.19
CA ASP A 109 26.86 -15.37 -45.69
C ASP A 109 28.10 -14.46 -45.75
N SER A 110 27.95 -13.19 -46.15
CA SER A 110 29.04 -12.23 -46.21
C SER A 110 29.59 -11.83 -44.83
N LEU A 111 28.73 -11.82 -43.79
CA LEU A 111 29.10 -11.61 -42.40
C LEU A 111 29.79 -12.85 -41.83
N ARG A 112 29.27 -14.03 -42.15
CA ARG A 112 29.84 -15.33 -41.78
C ARG A 112 31.26 -15.54 -42.32
N LYS A 113 31.58 -15.08 -43.54
CA LYS A 113 32.95 -15.12 -44.10
C LYS A 113 33.93 -14.19 -43.38
N ARG A 114 33.48 -13.25 -42.53
CA ARG A 114 34.32 -12.35 -41.72
C ARG A 114 34.54 -12.87 -40.29
N ASP A 115 33.55 -13.56 -39.71
CA ASP A 115 33.64 -14.18 -38.39
C ASP A 115 34.11 -15.65 -38.52
N GLN A 116 35.41 -15.91 -38.31
CA GLN A 116 36.02 -17.25 -38.33
C GLN A 116 35.55 -18.21 -37.21
N VAL A 117 34.37 -18.03 -36.61
CA VAL A 117 33.96 -18.71 -35.37
C VAL A 117 32.79 -19.70 -35.56
N SER A 118 32.09 -19.71 -36.69
CA SER A 118 31.00 -20.67 -36.94
C SER A 118 31.51 -21.92 -37.68
N GLU A 119 31.91 -22.96 -36.94
CA GLU A 119 32.30 -24.26 -37.50
C GLU A 119 31.03 -25.10 -37.75
N TYR A 120 30.67 -25.31 -39.02
CA TYR A 120 29.54 -26.15 -39.39
C TYR A 120 29.96 -27.61 -39.40
N LEU A 121 29.07 -28.49 -38.94
CA LEU A 121 29.32 -29.94 -38.96
C LEU A 121 29.31 -30.54 -40.38
N LEU A 122 28.84 -29.79 -41.38
CA LEU A 122 28.76 -30.16 -42.80
C LEU A 122 29.26 -29.02 -43.69
N ASP A 123 29.80 -29.39 -44.85
CA ASP A 123 30.16 -28.45 -45.92
C ASP A 123 28.91 -28.14 -46.76
N TYR A 124 28.51 -26.87 -46.77
CA TYR A 124 27.32 -26.36 -47.46
C TYR A 124 27.66 -25.66 -48.79
N GLY A 125 28.92 -25.72 -49.24
CA GLY A 125 29.34 -25.11 -50.51
C GLY A 125 29.35 -23.57 -50.48
N ASP A 126 29.59 -22.97 -51.65
CA ASP A 126 29.88 -21.54 -51.80
C ASP A 126 28.65 -20.63 -51.99
N SER A 127 27.49 -21.21 -52.30
CA SER A 127 26.24 -20.50 -52.57
C SER A 127 25.38 -20.41 -51.31
N SER A 128 24.99 -19.20 -50.92
CA SER A 128 24.05 -18.95 -49.81
C SER A 128 22.58 -19.10 -50.21
N LEU A 129 22.28 -19.02 -51.51
CA LEU A 129 20.92 -19.02 -52.06
C LEU A 129 20.36 -20.43 -52.30
N VAL A 130 21.27 -21.37 -52.56
CA VAL A 130 20.99 -22.80 -52.75
C VAL A 130 22.20 -23.61 -52.29
N TYR A 131 21.98 -24.59 -51.42
CA TYR A 131 23.05 -25.39 -50.82
C TYR A 131 22.59 -26.81 -50.47
N PRO A 132 23.50 -27.80 -50.41
CA PRO A 132 23.16 -29.19 -50.11
C PRO A 132 22.91 -29.38 -48.60
N ILE A 133 21.85 -30.12 -48.25
CA ILE A 133 21.51 -30.42 -46.85
C ILE A 133 21.57 -31.92 -46.51
N SER A 134 21.55 -32.79 -47.52
CA SER A 134 21.63 -34.25 -47.33
C SER A 134 22.08 -34.93 -48.60
N THR A 135 22.85 -36.02 -48.48
CA THR A 135 23.18 -36.90 -49.61
C THR A 135 23.03 -38.36 -49.19
N LEU A 136 22.19 -39.11 -49.89
CA LEU A 136 21.97 -40.54 -49.64
C LEU A 136 21.70 -41.28 -50.96
N ASN A 137 22.34 -42.43 -51.17
CA ASN A 137 22.12 -43.30 -52.33
C ASN A 137 22.21 -42.57 -53.69
N ASN A 138 23.23 -41.73 -53.88
CA ASN A 138 23.46 -40.91 -55.08
C ASN A 138 22.38 -39.87 -55.39
N VAL A 139 21.58 -39.49 -54.39
CA VAL A 139 20.68 -38.33 -54.47
C VAL A 139 21.14 -37.30 -53.44
N THR A 140 21.39 -36.08 -53.90
CA THR A 140 21.67 -34.93 -53.04
C THR A 140 20.43 -34.05 -52.97
N VAL A 141 20.02 -33.68 -51.76
CA VAL A 141 18.93 -32.73 -51.53
C VAL A 141 19.52 -31.35 -51.34
N LEU A 142 19.15 -30.42 -52.21
CA LEU A 142 19.46 -28.99 -52.08
C LEU A 142 18.28 -28.27 -51.43
N TYR A 143 18.59 -27.21 -50.69
CA TYR A 143 17.61 -26.34 -50.06
C TYR A 143 17.75 -24.94 -50.66
N ALA A 144 16.63 -24.37 -51.13
CA ALA A 144 16.62 -23.04 -51.76
C ALA A 144 15.29 -22.31 -51.54
N TYR A 145 15.34 -20.98 -51.50
CA TYR A 145 14.15 -20.12 -51.52
C TYR A 145 13.83 -19.75 -52.97
N LEU A 146 12.67 -20.18 -53.49
CA LEU A 146 12.34 -20.05 -54.91
C LEU A 146 10.99 -19.36 -55.14
N SER A 147 10.92 -18.51 -56.17
CA SER A 147 9.68 -17.94 -56.71
C SER A 147 8.96 -18.97 -57.59
N SER A 148 7.67 -18.76 -57.86
CA SER A 148 6.89 -19.67 -58.71
C SER A 148 7.46 -19.81 -60.13
N ASP A 149 7.99 -18.73 -60.70
CA ASP A 149 8.62 -18.73 -62.03
C ASP A 149 9.94 -19.53 -62.04
N VAL A 150 10.75 -19.40 -60.97
CA VAL A 150 12.01 -20.12 -60.84
C VAL A 150 11.77 -21.61 -60.59
N VAL A 151 10.79 -21.98 -59.76
CA VAL A 151 10.46 -23.38 -59.43
C VAL A 151 10.14 -24.22 -60.67
N GLU A 152 9.35 -23.67 -61.60
CA GLU A 152 8.97 -24.40 -62.81
C GLU A 152 10.18 -24.69 -63.71
N VAL A 153 11.13 -23.75 -63.78
CA VAL A 153 12.39 -23.97 -64.50
C VAL A 153 13.26 -25.01 -63.77
N VAL A 154 13.41 -24.91 -62.44
CA VAL A 154 14.19 -25.86 -61.62
C VAL A 154 13.66 -27.29 -61.75
N LYS A 155 12.34 -27.50 -61.74
CA LYS A 155 11.71 -28.82 -61.96
C LYS A 155 12.07 -29.44 -63.30
N SER A 156 12.39 -28.63 -64.31
CA SER A 156 12.71 -29.08 -65.67
C SER A 156 14.20 -29.30 -65.91
N MET A 157 15.07 -28.97 -64.94
CA MET A 157 16.52 -29.08 -65.09
C MET A 157 16.98 -30.54 -65.20
N PRO A 158 17.99 -30.83 -66.04
CA PRO A 158 18.67 -32.13 -66.04
C PRO A 158 19.15 -32.49 -64.63
N HIS A 159 19.07 -33.76 -64.26
CA HIS A 159 19.45 -34.31 -62.94
C HIS A 159 18.54 -33.95 -61.76
N VAL A 160 17.64 -32.95 -61.87
CA VAL A 160 16.60 -32.71 -60.85
C VAL A 160 15.48 -33.74 -61.00
N LYS A 161 15.28 -34.58 -59.99
CA LYS A 161 14.19 -35.57 -59.95
C LYS A 161 12.90 -35.01 -59.39
N HIS A 162 13.01 -34.27 -58.29
CA HIS A 162 11.89 -33.70 -57.55
C HIS A 162 12.27 -32.33 -57.03
N CYS A 163 11.29 -31.42 -56.95
CA CYS A 163 11.41 -30.12 -56.33
C CYS A 163 10.14 -29.91 -55.52
N ASP A 164 10.20 -30.28 -54.25
CA ASP A 164 9.06 -30.31 -53.34
C ASP A 164 9.09 -29.08 -52.43
N LYS A 165 7.90 -28.57 -52.09
CA LYS A 165 7.78 -27.46 -51.13
C LYS A 165 8.23 -27.94 -49.75
N GLU A 166 8.89 -27.07 -49.00
CA GLU A 166 9.20 -27.31 -47.59
C GLU A 166 7.89 -27.48 -46.80
N ILE A 167 7.85 -28.49 -45.93
CA ILE A 167 6.71 -28.77 -45.07
C ILE A 167 7.09 -28.40 -43.64
N TYR A 168 6.37 -27.45 -43.06
CA TYR A 168 6.53 -27.09 -41.66
C TYR A 168 5.70 -28.02 -40.79
N TYR A 169 6.31 -28.61 -39.76
CA TYR A 169 5.62 -29.39 -38.74
C TYR A 169 5.19 -28.47 -37.59
N GLU A 170 3.94 -28.57 -37.14
CA GLU A 170 3.49 -27.97 -35.88
C GLU A 170 3.73 -28.95 -34.72
N PRO A 171 4.17 -28.47 -33.53
CA PRO A 171 4.28 -29.33 -32.36
C PRO A 171 2.90 -29.83 -31.91
N ALA A 172 2.82 -31.09 -31.47
CA ALA A 172 1.58 -31.66 -30.93
C ALA A 172 1.11 -30.86 -29.70
N SER A 173 -0.16 -30.44 -29.68
CA SER A 173 -0.72 -29.65 -28.57
C SER A 173 -0.79 -30.46 -27.27
N ASN A 174 -0.47 -29.82 -26.15
CA ASN A 174 -0.63 -30.42 -24.83
C ASN A 174 -2.03 -30.05 -24.30
N SER A 175 -3.00 -30.94 -24.55
CA SER A 175 -4.41 -30.74 -24.21
C SER A 175 -4.69 -30.38 -22.74
N THR A 176 -3.79 -30.70 -21.82
CA THR A 176 -3.88 -30.28 -20.41
C THR A 176 -3.57 -28.79 -20.23
N LEU A 177 -2.51 -28.28 -20.86
CA LEU A 177 -2.15 -26.87 -20.77
C LEU A 177 -3.19 -25.98 -21.45
N ASP A 178 -3.71 -26.42 -22.61
CA ASP A 178 -4.78 -25.71 -23.32
C ASP A 178 -6.04 -25.61 -22.45
N PHE A 179 -6.47 -26.74 -21.85
CA PHE A 179 -7.61 -26.76 -20.94
C PHE A 179 -7.42 -25.84 -19.73
N ILE A 180 -6.23 -25.85 -19.11
CA ILE A 180 -5.94 -24.97 -17.98
C ILE A 180 -6.00 -23.51 -18.44
N LYS A 181 -5.37 -23.18 -19.56
CA LYS A 181 -5.33 -21.82 -20.11
C LYS A 181 -6.74 -21.28 -20.39
N GLU A 182 -7.60 -22.11 -20.97
CA GLU A 182 -9.00 -21.76 -21.27
C GLU A 182 -9.83 -21.51 -20.00
N ASN A 183 -9.58 -22.24 -18.91
CA ASN A 183 -10.39 -22.15 -17.68
C ASN A 183 -9.79 -21.24 -16.60
N SER A 184 -8.49 -20.97 -16.63
CA SER A 184 -7.82 -20.05 -15.69
C SER A 184 -7.75 -18.61 -16.20
N HIS A 185 -7.93 -18.42 -17.52
CA HIS A 185 -7.79 -17.15 -18.21
C HIS A 185 -6.41 -16.49 -18.08
N TRP A 186 -5.39 -17.26 -17.68
CA TRP A 186 -4.00 -16.77 -17.71
C TRP A 186 -3.58 -16.48 -19.15
N LYS A 187 -2.77 -15.44 -19.33
CA LYS A 187 -2.24 -15.10 -20.66
C LYS A 187 -1.48 -16.27 -21.27
N ASP A 188 -0.76 -17.00 -20.42
CA ASP A 188 -0.07 -18.23 -20.79
C ASP A 188 0.19 -19.12 -19.57
N VAL A 189 0.40 -20.42 -19.79
CA VAL A 189 0.53 -21.41 -18.71
C VAL A 189 1.90 -22.08 -18.75
N SER A 190 2.57 -22.10 -17.60
CA SER A 190 3.79 -22.87 -17.37
C SER A 190 3.55 -23.95 -16.32
N VAL A 191 4.40 -24.97 -16.33
CA VAL A 191 4.30 -26.12 -15.42
C VAL A 191 5.64 -26.47 -14.80
N THR A 192 5.65 -26.69 -13.50
CA THR A 192 6.72 -27.39 -12.79
C THR A 192 6.25 -28.81 -12.51
N ASN A 193 6.88 -29.78 -13.18
CA ASN A 193 6.56 -31.20 -13.01
C ASN A 193 7.07 -31.71 -11.66
N ASP A 194 6.32 -32.65 -11.07
CA ASP A 194 6.68 -33.28 -9.79
C ASP A 194 7.00 -32.26 -8.68
N ALA A 195 6.18 -31.21 -8.61
CA ALA A 195 6.39 -30.10 -7.70
C ALA A 195 6.20 -30.53 -6.22
N PRO A 196 6.92 -29.90 -5.28
CA PRO A 196 6.67 -30.04 -3.86
C PRO A 196 5.19 -29.86 -3.52
N LEU A 197 4.70 -30.64 -2.56
CA LEU A 197 3.28 -30.69 -2.21
C LEU A 197 2.66 -29.33 -1.87
N HIS A 198 3.43 -28.42 -1.26
CA HIS A 198 2.94 -27.08 -0.93
C HIS A 198 2.63 -26.22 -2.17
N LEU A 199 3.23 -26.53 -3.33
CA LEU A 199 2.93 -25.89 -4.61
C LEU A 199 1.79 -26.61 -5.36
N SER A 200 1.83 -27.93 -5.46
CA SER A 200 0.80 -28.67 -6.19
C SER A 200 -0.59 -28.47 -5.56
N VAL A 201 -0.69 -28.48 -4.22
CA VAL A 201 -1.98 -28.36 -3.50
C VAL A 201 -2.67 -27.00 -3.70
N VAL A 202 -1.91 -25.94 -3.97
CA VAL A 202 -2.44 -24.59 -4.21
C VAL A 202 -2.69 -24.31 -5.70
N SER A 203 -2.45 -25.30 -6.57
CA SER A 203 -2.67 -25.24 -8.03
C SER A 203 -3.56 -26.38 -8.50
N GLN A 204 -4.57 -26.73 -7.71
CA GLN A 204 -5.59 -27.70 -8.12
C GLN A 204 -6.88 -27.52 -7.32
N GLY A 205 -7.95 -28.16 -7.78
CA GLY A 205 -9.21 -28.20 -7.07
C GLY A 205 -9.12 -28.97 -5.75
N LYS A 206 -10.17 -28.89 -4.91
CA LYS A 206 -10.24 -29.64 -3.65
C LYS A 206 -10.15 -31.14 -3.96
N PHE A 207 -9.01 -31.73 -3.65
CA PHE A 207 -8.80 -33.16 -3.79
C PHE A 207 -9.55 -33.95 -2.70
N ASP A 208 -10.32 -34.94 -3.14
CA ASP A 208 -10.97 -35.94 -2.30
C ASP A 208 -10.75 -37.33 -2.92
N LYS A 209 -9.96 -38.18 -2.26
CA LYS A 209 -9.65 -39.54 -2.72
C LYS A 209 -10.90 -40.42 -2.93
N SER A 210 -12.02 -40.12 -2.27
CA SER A 210 -13.26 -40.85 -2.48
C SER A 210 -13.93 -40.52 -3.82
N VAL A 211 -13.64 -39.35 -4.41
CA VAL A 211 -14.26 -38.86 -5.65
C VAL A 211 -13.25 -38.80 -6.80
N ASN A 212 -11.97 -38.56 -6.52
CA ASN A 212 -10.91 -38.37 -7.50
C ASN A 212 -10.07 -39.63 -7.70
N SER A 213 -9.76 -39.99 -8.96
CA SER A 213 -8.94 -41.18 -9.27
C SER A 213 -7.44 -40.97 -9.06
N LYS A 214 -6.96 -39.73 -9.26
CA LYS A 214 -5.55 -39.36 -9.29
C LYS A 214 -5.35 -37.98 -8.67
N TYR A 215 -4.24 -37.83 -7.94
CA TYR A 215 -3.71 -36.54 -7.52
C TYR A 215 -2.67 -36.06 -8.55
N ASP A 216 -2.68 -34.79 -8.94
CA ASP A 216 -1.69 -34.21 -9.83
C ASP A 216 -0.59 -33.51 -9.03
N ASN A 217 0.64 -34.00 -9.14
CA ASN A 217 1.79 -33.45 -8.42
C ASN A 217 2.40 -32.23 -9.12
N ASN A 218 1.85 -31.80 -10.25
CA ASN A 218 2.37 -30.66 -10.99
C ASN A 218 1.92 -29.33 -10.37
N TYR A 219 2.77 -28.32 -10.49
CA TYR A 219 2.41 -26.93 -10.19
C TYR A 219 2.23 -26.18 -11.51
N TYR A 220 0.98 -25.85 -11.86
CA TYR A 220 0.67 -25.00 -13.01
C TYR A 220 0.53 -23.55 -12.55
N TYR A 221 1.06 -22.61 -13.32
CA TYR A 221 1.06 -21.19 -12.95
C TYR A 221 1.09 -20.30 -14.20
N PRO A 222 0.72 -19.00 -14.09
CA PRO A 222 0.89 -18.05 -15.19
C PRO A 222 2.37 -17.98 -15.62
N SER A 223 2.67 -18.07 -16.92
CA SER A 223 4.06 -18.08 -17.43
C SER A 223 4.89 -16.84 -17.05
N SER A 224 4.22 -15.75 -16.66
CA SER A 224 4.83 -14.53 -16.11
C SER A 224 5.53 -14.78 -14.76
N ALA A 225 5.04 -15.73 -13.94
CA ALA A 225 5.70 -16.25 -12.74
C ALA A 225 6.29 -15.19 -11.77
N GLY A 226 5.67 -14.01 -11.67
CA GLY A 226 6.11 -12.91 -10.81
C GLY A 226 7.04 -11.89 -11.49
N GLU A 227 7.31 -12.01 -12.79
CA GLU A 227 8.20 -11.12 -13.52
C GLU A 227 7.81 -9.64 -13.38
N GLY A 228 8.77 -8.81 -12.95
CA GLY A 228 8.56 -7.38 -12.73
C GLY A 228 7.84 -7.02 -11.42
N VAL A 229 7.68 -7.98 -10.50
CA VAL A 229 7.18 -7.76 -9.14
C VAL A 229 8.37 -7.82 -8.16
N ASP A 230 8.44 -6.84 -7.26
CA ASP A 230 9.45 -6.74 -6.22
C ASP A 230 8.92 -7.31 -4.91
N ILE A 231 9.57 -8.35 -4.37
CA ILE A 231 9.22 -8.95 -3.07
C ILE A 231 10.28 -8.58 -2.04
N PHE A 232 9.91 -7.76 -1.06
CA PHE A 232 10.73 -7.39 0.09
C PHE A 232 10.50 -8.38 1.24
N ILE A 233 11.57 -9.06 1.65
CA ILE A 233 11.57 -10.02 2.76
C ILE A 233 12.38 -9.43 3.92
N PHE A 234 11.76 -9.31 5.10
CA PHE A 234 12.39 -8.75 6.30
C PHE A 234 12.71 -9.88 7.27
N ASP A 235 13.99 -10.27 7.36
CA ASP A 235 14.37 -11.48 8.09
C ASP A 235 15.82 -11.46 8.59
N SER A 236 16.23 -12.53 9.25
CA SER A 236 17.48 -12.71 9.99
C SER A 236 18.68 -13.24 9.17
N GLY A 237 18.46 -13.79 7.97
CA GLY A 237 19.58 -14.23 7.13
C GLY A 237 19.22 -14.80 5.76
N PHE A 238 20.04 -14.43 4.77
CA PHE A 238 19.83 -14.69 3.35
C PHE A 238 21.12 -15.24 2.71
N ASP A 239 20.97 -16.36 2.00
CA ASP A 239 21.99 -16.93 1.11
C ASP A 239 21.40 -17.13 -0.28
N PHE A 240 21.58 -16.11 -1.12
CA PHE A 240 21.15 -16.09 -2.51
C PHE A 240 22.19 -16.73 -3.46
N THR A 241 23.17 -17.48 -2.94
CA THR A 241 24.10 -18.27 -3.77
C THR A 241 23.58 -19.67 -4.07
N HIS A 242 22.47 -20.07 -3.46
CA HIS A 242 21.83 -21.36 -3.67
C HIS A 242 21.13 -21.43 -5.05
N ASP A 243 21.02 -22.63 -5.64
CA ASP A 243 20.49 -22.84 -7.00
C ASP A 243 19.03 -22.37 -7.18
N GLU A 244 18.28 -22.30 -6.08
CA GLU A 244 16.93 -21.68 -6.01
C GLU A 244 16.92 -20.22 -6.47
N PHE A 245 18.07 -19.53 -6.49
CA PHE A 245 18.22 -18.13 -6.90
C PHE A 245 19.16 -17.94 -8.09
N SER A 246 19.45 -19.01 -8.84
CA SER A 246 20.43 -19.00 -9.93
C SER A 246 20.00 -18.25 -11.20
N ASN A 247 18.70 -17.99 -11.39
CA ASN A 247 18.12 -17.34 -12.57
C ASN A 247 18.20 -15.79 -12.53
N THR A 248 19.38 -15.25 -12.20
CA THR A 248 19.60 -13.78 -12.08
C THR A 248 19.64 -13.04 -13.41
N ASP A 249 19.64 -13.76 -14.52
CA ASP A 249 19.47 -13.22 -15.88
C ASP A 249 18.04 -12.77 -16.16
N GLU A 250 17.06 -13.32 -15.45
CA GLU A 250 15.63 -13.00 -15.60
C GLU A 250 15.11 -12.05 -14.51
N ARG A 251 15.81 -11.92 -13.37
CA ARG A 251 15.34 -11.19 -12.19
C ARG A 251 16.46 -10.69 -11.29
N THR A 252 16.13 -9.77 -10.40
CA THR A 252 17.03 -9.29 -9.33
C THR A 252 16.84 -10.09 -8.06
N VAL A 253 17.92 -10.59 -7.47
CA VAL A 253 17.93 -11.19 -6.13
C VAL A 253 19.10 -10.63 -5.34
N LYS A 254 18.82 -9.91 -4.24
CA LYS A 254 19.88 -9.34 -3.40
C LYS A 254 19.45 -8.97 -1.98
N CYS A 255 20.42 -8.96 -1.08
CA CYS A 255 20.38 -8.26 0.20
C CYS A 255 20.56 -6.76 -0.02
N VAL A 256 19.59 -5.94 0.38
CA VAL A 256 19.62 -4.49 0.14
C VAL A 256 20.37 -3.72 1.21
N PHE A 257 20.08 -3.98 2.48
CA PHE A 257 20.71 -3.35 3.64
C PHE A 257 20.39 -4.16 4.91
N GLU A 258 21.18 -3.91 5.95
CA GLU A 258 20.93 -4.35 7.32
C GLU A 258 20.29 -3.21 8.11
N VAL A 259 19.40 -3.55 9.05
CA VAL A 259 18.86 -2.62 10.02
C VAL A 259 19.19 -3.11 11.40
N LYS A 260 19.82 -2.21 12.16
CA LYS A 260 20.29 -2.48 13.51
C LYS A 260 20.08 -1.26 14.38
N ASP A 261 19.42 -1.45 15.52
CA ASP A 261 19.12 -0.38 16.48
C ASP A 261 18.45 0.85 15.79
N GLY A 262 17.54 0.60 14.85
CA GLY A 262 16.88 1.62 14.04
C GLY A 262 17.75 2.31 12.98
N LYS A 263 18.99 1.85 12.77
CA LYS A 263 19.96 2.43 11.82
C LYS A 263 20.17 1.53 10.61
N LEU A 264 20.23 2.15 9.44
CA LEU A 264 20.48 1.48 8.17
C LEU A 264 21.99 1.29 7.95
N ILE A 265 22.40 0.05 7.71
CA ILE A 265 23.78 -0.36 7.49
C ILE A 265 23.88 -1.02 6.12
N LYS A 266 24.84 -0.60 5.32
CA LYS A 266 25.09 -1.24 4.02
C LYS A 266 25.61 -2.67 4.22
N THR A 267 25.05 -3.64 3.50
CA THR A 267 25.55 -5.02 3.53
C THR A 267 26.95 -5.13 2.91
N LEU A 268 27.79 -6.01 3.48
CA LEU A 268 29.12 -6.30 2.92
C LEU A 268 29.05 -7.11 1.63
N ASN A 269 27.97 -7.86 1.44
CA ASN A 269 27.76 -8.71 0.27
C ASN A 269 26.25 -8.75 -0.06
N GLU A 270 25.93 -8.45 -1.31
CA GLU A 270 24.54 -8.41 -1.80
C GLU A 270 23.95 -9.80 -2.04
N LYS A 271 24.77 -10.87 -2.13
CA LYS A 271 24.28 -12.25 -2.31
C LYS A 271 24.17 -13.02 -0.99
N VAL A 272 24.93 -12.64 0.02
CA VAL A 272 24.93 -13.34 1.33
C VAL A 272 25.00 -12.32 2.44
N CYS A 273 23.97 -12.27 3.28
CA CYS A 273 23.92 -11.41 4.45
C CYS A 273 23.23 -12.15 5.61
N ASN A 274 23.81 -12.12 6.81
CA ASN A 274 23.25 -12.83 7.96
C ASN A 274 23.60 -12.14 9.29
N ASN A 275 22.72 -12.31 10.28
CA ASN A 275 22.95 -11.82 11.63
C ASN A 275 23.45 -12.99 12.55
N ARG A 276 23.39 -12.81 13.88
CA ARG A 276 23.81 -13.83 14.86
C ARG A 276 22.76 -14.93 15.15
N ASN A 277 21.48 -14.70 14.83
CA ASN A 277 20.34 -15.53 15.22
C ASN A 277 19.61 -16.12 13.99
N LEU A 278 19.46 -17.45 13.88
CA LEU A 278 18.64 -18.10 12.83
C LEU A 278 19.02 -17.76 11.37
N LYS A 279 20.31 -17.89 11.04
CA LYS A 279 20.96 -17.43 9.79
C LYS A 279 20.36 -17.90 8.45
N HIS A 280 19.46 -18.87 8.44
CA HIS A 280 18.89 -19.46 7.22
C HIS A 280 17.38 -19.19 7.06
N HIS A 281 16.70 -18.62 8.06
CA HIS A 281 15.24 -18.46 8.02
C HIS A 281 14.78 -17.60 6.83
N GLY A 282 15.42 -16.44 6.63
CA GLY A 282 15.15 -15.56 5.49
C GLY A 282 15.41 -16.20 4.13
N SER A 283 16.37 -17.13 4.04
CA SER A 283 16.65 -17.90 2.82
C SER A 283 15.49 -18.84 2.50
N VAL A 284 15.00 -19.58 3.51
CA VAL A 284 13.85 -20.48 3.38
C VAL A 284 12.57 -19.71 3.04
N VAL A 285 12.33 -18.56 3.69
CA VAL A 285 11.21 -17.66 3.41
C VAL A 285 11.27 -17.17 1.96
N SER A 286 12.44 -16.72 1.51
CA SER A 286 12.66 -16.25 0.13
C SER A 286 12.48 -17.38 -0.90
N THR A 287 12.97 -18.60 -0.60
CA THR A 287 12.79 -19.78 -1.45
C THR A 287 11.31 -20.13 -1.58
N THR A 288 10.54 -20.04 -0.49
CA THR A 288 9.11 -20.35 -0.50
C THR A 288 8.31 -19.36 -1.36
N ALA A 289 8.63 -18.07 -1.28
CA ALA A 289 7.98 -17.06 -2.10
C ALA A 289 8.37 -17.16 -3.58
N ALA A 290 9.68 -17.22 -3.86
CA ALA A 290 10.22 -16.97 -5.20
C ALA A 290 11.46 -17.80 -5.53
N GLY A 291 11.66 -18.96 -4.91
CA GLY A 291 12.64 -19.95 -5.35
C GLY A 291 12.31 -20.45 -6.76
N LYS A 292 13.36 -20.64 -7.58
CA LYS A 292 13.26 -21.12 -8.96
C LYS A 292 12.63 -22.52 -9.05
N ILE A 293 12.86 -23.37 -8.04
CA ILE A 293 12.45 -24.78 -8.05
C ILE A 293 11.26 -24.97 -7.10
N SER A 294 11.39 -24.49 -5.86
CA SER A 294 10.43 -24.78 -4.78
C SER A 294 9.53 -23.58 -4.40
N GLY A 295 9.61 -22.47 -5.13
CA GLY A 295 8.85 -21.25 -4.87
C GLY A 295 7.64 -21.07 -5.78
N ALA A 296 6.69 -20.23 -5.34
CA ALA A 296 5.48 -19.94 -6.12
C ALA A 296 5.73 -18.98 -7.29
N ALA A 297 6.64 -18.00 -7.15
CA ALA A 297 6.92 -16.97 -8.17
C ALA A 297 8.41 -16.95 -8.56
N GLY A 298 8.84 -17.95 -9.34
CA GLY A 298 10.25 -18.13 -9.70
C GLY A 298 10.92 -16.98 -10.47
N LYS A 299 10.15 -16.06 -11.07
CA LYS A 299 10.64 -14.88 -11.81
C LYS A 299 10.49 -13.55 -11.05
N ALA A 300 9.95 -13.56 -9.83
CA ALA A 300 9.86 -12.33 -9.02
C ALA A 300 11.22 -11.85 -8.54
N ASN A 301 11.40 -10.52 -8.47
CA ASN A 301 12.57 -9.93 -7.84
C ASN A 301 12.49 -10.15 -6.32
N VAL A 302 13.62 -10.44 -5.68
CA VAL A 302 13.70 -10.68 -4.23
C VAL A 302 14.71 -9.74 -3.59
N TYR A 303 14.23 -8.95 -2.64
CA TYR A 303 15.04 -8.01 -1.87
C TYR A 303 15.03 -8.41 -0.39
N GLY A 304 16.15 -8.95 0.09
CA GLY A 304 16.35 -9.29 1.49
C GLY A 304 16.73 -8.06 2.32
N VAL A 305 15.93 -7.74 3.33
CA VAL A 305 16.21 -6.72 4.35
C VAL A 305 16.63 -7.44 5.62
N LEU A 306 17.89 -7.31 5.98
CA LEU A 306 18.45 -8.02 7.13
C LEU A 306 18.12 -7.28 8.42
N PHE A 307 17.44 -7.93 9.37
CA PHE A 307 17.24 -7.40 10.72
C PHE A 307 18.17 -8.10 11.69
N ASP A 308 18.81 -7.36 12.59
CA ASP A 308 19.50 -7.94 13.74
C ASP A 308 18.50 -8.45 14.80
N GLU A 309 17.40 -7.73 14.97
CA GLU A 309 16.25 -8.06 15.81
C GLU A 309 14.92 -7.63 15.15
N TYR A 310 13.86 -8.41 15.39
CA TYR A 310 12.49 -8.11 14.96
C TYR A 310 11.86 -7.03 15.86
N SER A 311 12.30 -5.77 15.71
CA SER A 311 11.79 -4.62 16.49
C SER A 311 10.96 -3.66 15.63
N ALA A 312 10.03 -2.93 16.28
CA ALA A 312 9.23 -1.90 15.62
C ALA A 312 10.11 -0.78 15.03
N ALA A 313 11.16 -0.36 15.76
CA ALA A 313 12.11 0.66 15.32
C ALA A 313 12.83 0.24 14.02
N ASN A 314 13.33 -0.99 13.96
CA ASN A 314 13.99 -1.53 12.76
C ASN A 314 13.02 -1.56 11.57
N LYS A 315 11.78 -1.98 11.81
CA LYS A 315 10.76 -2.04 10.75
C LYS A 315 10.40 -0.66 10.21
N VAL A 316 10.16 0.32 11.09
CA VAL A 316 9.87 1.71 10.70
C VAL A 316 11.02 2.31 9.89
N ALA A 317 12.28 2.16 10.35
CA ALA A 317 13.45 2.65 9.63
C ALA A 317 13.59 2.02 8.23
N ALA A 318 13.36 0.70 8.13
CA ALA A 318 13.42 -0.01 6.86
C ALA A 318 12.32 0.45 5.88
N LEU A 319 11.08 0.54 6.35
CA LEU A 319 9.93 0.95 5.54
C LEU A 319 10.08 2.38 5.04
N GLN A 320 10.55 3.30 5.89
CA GLN A 320 10.84 4.68 5.51
C GLN A 320 11.89 4.73 4.39
N TYR A 321 13.01 4.00 4.54
CA TYR A 321 14.05 3.99 3.51
C TYR A 321 13.56 3.40 2.18
N ILE A 322 12.80 2.30 2.23
CA ILE A 322 12.23 1.67 1.03
C ILE A 322 11.26 2.64 0.33
N LYS A 323 10.38 3.30 1.08
CA LYS A 323 9.43 4.30 0.57
C LYS A 323 10.12 5.40 -0.22
N ASP A 324 11.23 5.92 0.31
CA ASP A 324 11.91 7.08 -0.26
C ASP A 324 12.88 6.71 -1.40
N ASN A 325 13.44 5.50 -1.38
CA ASN A 325 14.60 5.16 -2.24
C ASN A 325 14.43 3.92 -3.11
N LEU A 326 13.57 2.96 -2.76
CA LEU A 326 13.50 1.65 -3.42
C LEU A 326 12.15 1.35 -4.07
N ILE A 327 11.08 2.05 -3.71
CA ILE A 327 9.82 1.94 -4.45
C ILE A 327 9.98 2.55 -5.83
N GLY A 328 9.75 1.72 -6.85
CA GLY A 328 9.90 2.06 -8.26
C GLY A 328 8.61 1.84 -9.08
N PRO A 329 8.73 1.70 -10.41
CA PRO A 329 7.60 1.44 -11.29
C PRO A 329 7.03 0.01 -11.16
N ASN A 330 7.79 -0.91 -10.57
CA ASN A 330 7.37 -2.28 -10.33
C ASN A 330 6.30 -2.34 -9.23
N LYS A 331 5.46 -3.37 -9.28
CA LYS A 331 4.56 -3.69 -8.16
C LYS A 331 5.40 -4.21 -6.99
N ALA A 332 5.05 -3.82 -5.77
CA ALA A 332 5.80 -4.20 -4.58
C ALA A 332 4.97 -5.09 -3.63
N ILE A 333 5.58 -6.14 -3.12
CA ILE A 333 5.04 -7.00 -2.08
C ILE A 333 6.00 -6.97 -0.88
N PHE A 334 5.43 -6.90 0.32
CA PHE A 334 6.18 -6.92 1.57
C PHE A 334 5.72 -8.12 2.39
N ASN A 335 6.65 -8.94 2.85
CA ASN A 335 6.32 -10.13 3.65
C ASN A 335 7.04 -10.11 5.00
N PHE A 336 6.24 -10.14 6.07
CA PHE A 336 6.68 -10.25 7.46
C PHE A 336 6.42 -11.67 7.99
N SER A 337 7.41 -12.55 7.85
CA SER A 337 7.36 -13.92 8.39
C SER A 337 7.65 -14.01 9.90
N HIS A 338 7.31 -12.95 10.64
CA HIS A 338 7.56 -12.79 12.07
C HIS A 338 6.44 -11.98 12.73
N GLY A 339 6.30 -12.11 14.04
CA GLY A 339 5.33 -11.34 14.82
C GLY A 339 5.36 -11.68 16.30
N ASN A 340 4.57 -10.94 17.09
CA ASN A 340 4.43 -11.18 18.52
C ASN A 340 3.06 -10.69 19.02
N PHE A 341 2.61 -11.23 20.16
CA PHE A 341 1.45 -10.70 20.87
C PHE A 341 1.81 -9.41 21.61
N ILE A 342 1.04 -8.36 21.35
CA ILE A 342 1.08 -7.11 22.10
C ILE A 342 -0.22 -6.90 22.85
N GLU A 343 -0.18 -6.10 23.91
CA GLU A 343 -1.41 -5.67 24.58
C GLU A 343 -2.28 -4.83 23.65
N TYR A 344 -3.60 -4.97 23.83
CA TYR A 344 -4.61 -4.41 22.93
C TYR A 344 -5.82 -3.94 23.74
N ASP A 345 -6.18 -2.66 23.60
CA ASP A 345 -7.48 -2.15 24.03
C ASP A 345 -8.32 -1.77 22.79
N PRO A 346 -9.46 -2.43 22.53
CA PRO A 346 -10.34 -2.10 21.41
C PRO A 346 -10.95 -0.68 21.46
N ASN A 347 -10.86 0.00 22.60
CA ASN A 347 -11.39 1.36 22.78
C ASN A 347 -10.30 2.44 22.71
N GLU A 348 -9.03 2.05 22.56
CA GLU A 348 -7.90 2.97 22.47
C GLU A 348 -7.71 3.40 21.01
N ILE A 349 -7.97 4.68 20.73
CA ILE A 349 -7.60 5.30 19.47
C ILE A 349 -6.10 5.61 19.58
N THR A 350 -5.29 4.95 18.76
CA THR A 350 -3.85 5.24 18.71
C THR A 350 -3.66 6.52 17.90
N ASP A 351 -3.30 7.62 18.58
CA ASP A 351 -3.19 8.94 17.92
C ASP A 351 -2.08 9.00 16.87
N TYR A 352 -1.01 8.20 17.02
CA TYR A 352 0.13 8.14 16.09
C TYR A 352 0.71 6.72 16.04
N ASP A 353 0.70 6.09 14.87
CA ASP A 353 1.35 4.81 14.60
C ASP A 353 2.16 4.94 13.30
N ARG A 354 3.46 5.18 13.44
CA ARG A 354 4.35 5.42 12.30
C ARG A 354 4.50 4.18 11.41
N GLU A 355 4.40 2.97 11.97
CA GLU A 355 4.42 1.74 11.17
C GLU A 355 3.18 1.70 10.26
N TYR A 356 2.01 1.98 10.85
CA TYR A 356 0.74 2.08 10.12
C TYR A 356 0.76 3.16 9.03
N GLU A 357 1.22 4.38 9.34
CA GLU A 357 1.33 5.47 8.36
C GLU A 357 2.22 5.10 7.17
N LEU A 358 3.35 4.43 7.42
CA LEU A 358 4.26 3.97 6.37
C LEU A 358 3.65 2.87 5.52
N ILE A 359 2.99 1.88 6.13
CA ILE A 359 2.27 0.83 5.41
C ILE A 359 1.19 1.44 4.52
N ASN A 360 0.42 2.41 5.03
CA ASN A 360 -0.61 3.09 4.25
C ASN A 360 0.00 3.85 3.07
N THR A 361 1.04 4.65 3.31
CA THR A 361 1.71 5.41 2.24
C THR A 361 2.29 4.50 1.16
N LEU A 362 2.84 3.35 1.54
CA LEU A 362 3.34 2.34 0.60
C LEU A 362 2.19 1.64 -0.15
N THR A 363 1.07 1.38 0.52
CA THR A 363 -0.14 0.80 -0.09
C THR A 363 -0.74 1.76 -1.13
N GLU A 364 -0.74 3.07 -0.89
CA GLU A 364 -1.14 4.09 -1.87
C GLU A 364 -0.24 4.10 -3.12
N LYS A 365 1.03 3.69 -2.96
CA LYS A 365 1.95 3.47 -4.08
C LYS A 365 1.77 2.10 -4.75
N GLY A 366 0.76 1.32 -4.36
CA GLY A 366 0.41 0.02 -4.92
C GLY A 366 1.15 -1.16 -4.29
N ALA A 367 1.71 -1.01 -3.09
CA ALA A 367 2.30 -2.12 -2.35
C ALA A 367 1.23 -3.00 -1.66
N ILE A 368 1.52 -4.29 -1.54
CA ILE A 368 0.67 -5.25 -0.79
C ILE A 368 1.49 -5.91 0.31
N PHE A 369 0.94 -5.98 1.52
CA PHE A 369 1.63 -6.51 2.69
C PHE A 369 1.06 -7.86 3.14
N PHE A 370 1.94 -8.75 3.58
CA PHE A 370 1.61 -10.06 4.13
C PHE A 370 2.32 -10.25 5.47
N ALA A 371 1.67 -10.95 6.39
CA ALA A 371 2.30 -11.37 7.62
C ALA A 371 1.83 -12.75 8.08
N SER A 372 2.71 -13.46 8.80
CA SER A 372 2.39 -14.75 9.41
C SER A 372 1.49 -14.60 10.63
N ALA A 373 0.50 -15.48 10.78
CA ALA A 373 -0.42 -15.47 11.94
C ALA A 373 0.25 -15.81 13.28
N GLY A 374 1.42 -16.46 13.26
CA GLY A 374 2.12 -16.94 14.45
C GLY A 374 1.82 -18.41 14.76
N ASN A 375 2.65 -19.00 15.62
CA ASN A 375 2.70 -20.45 15.86
C ASN A 375 2.40 -20.82 17.33
N ASP A 376 1.55 -20.04 18.01
CA ASP A 376 1.29 -20.14 19.45
C ASP A 376 0.01 -20.91 19.79
N SER A 377 -0.66 -21.51 18.80
CA SER A 377 -1.97 -22.18 18.96
C SER A 377 -3.09 -21.28 19.50
N GLU A 378 -3.01 -19.97 19.31
CA GLU A 378 -3.92 -18.98 19.92
C GLU A 378 -4.79 -18.21 18.92
N TYR A 379 -5.78 -17.48 19.42
CA TYR A 379 -6.50 -16.51 18.62
C TYR A 379 -5.62 -15.29 18.35
N VAL A 380 -5.47 -14.89 17.07
CA VAL A 380 -4.66 -13.71 16.70
C VAL A 380 -5.18 -12.43 17.34
N ILE A 381 -6.47 -12.38 17.71
CA ILE A 381 -7.05 -11.36 18.57
C ILE A 381 -7.70 -12.07 19.75
N ASN A 382 -7.17 -11.86 20.95
CA ASN A 382 -7.68 -12.46 22.17
C ASN A 382 -8.24 -11.35 23.08
N GLU A 383 -9.57 -11.17 23.03
CA GLU A 383 -10.24 -10.12 23.82
C GLU A 383 -10.12 -10.36 25.33
N SER A 384 -10.22 -11.63 25.77
CA SER A 384 -10.14 -11.98 27.19
C SER A 384 -8.77 -11.67 27.79
N LYS A 385 -7.70 -11.88 27.02
CA LYS A 385 -6.32 -11.54 27.41
C LYS A 385 -5.93 -10.11 27.02
N LYS A 386 -6.84 -9.32 26.42
CA LYS A 386 -6.56 -7.97 25.90
C LYS A 386 -5.26 -7.90 25.10
N ARG A 387 -5.12 -8.77 24.11
CA ARG A 387 -3.92 -8.81 23.26
C ARG A 387 -4.25 -9.14 21.80
N ARG A 388 -3.41 -8.67 20.89
CA ARG A 388 -3.48 -8.98 19.46
C ARG A 388 -2.09 -9.31 18.91
N TYR A 389 -2.04 -10.09 17.84
CA TYR A 389 -0.80 -10.51 17.19
C TYR A 389 -0.41 -9.51 16.09
N LEU A 390 0.74 -8.86 16.22
CA LEU A 390 1.26 -7.91 15.25
C LEU A 390 2.51 -8.43 14.53
N PRO A 391 2.73 -8.04 13.26
CA PRO A 391 1.93 -7.10 12.48
C PRO A 391 0.70 -7.72 11.81
N CYS A 392 0.45 -9.02 11.97
CA CYS A 392 -0.63 -9.74 11.25
C CYS A 392 -2.01 -9.08 11.36
N THR A 393 -2.35 -8.53 12.52
CA THR A 393 -3.67 -7.89 12.73
C THR A 393 -3.70 -6.39 12.45
N ASN A 394 -2.65 -5.82 11.86
CA ASN A 394 -2.68 -4.44 11.34
C ASN A 394 -3.54 -4.36 10.08
N GLU A 395 -4.14 -3.20 9.85
CA GLU A 395 -4.83 -2.92 8.58
C GLU A 395 -3.84 -2.92 7.41
N ASN A 396 -4.35 -3.08 6.19
CA ASN A 396 -3.56 -3.16 4.95
C ASN A 396 -2.53 -4.31 4.88
N ILE A 397 -2.49 -5.19 5.89
CA ILE A 397 -1.73 -6.44 5.88
C ILE A 397 -2.66 -7.63 5.73
N ILE A 398 -2.35 -8.54 4.82
CA ILE A 398 -3.03 -9.83 4.67
C ILE A 398 -2.41 -10.82 5.67
N CYS A 399 -3.22 -11.22 6.66
CA CYS A 399 -2.82 -12.13 7.73
C CYS A 399 -2.97 -13.59 7.30
N VAL A 400 -1.88 -14.37 7.35
CA VAL A 400 -1.84 -15.73 6.79
C VAL A 400 -1.68 -16.80 7.87
N GLY A 401 -2.70 -17.65 8.01
CA GLY A 401 -2.70 -18.83 8.87
C GLY A 401 -2.24 -20.11 8.18
N GLY A 402 -2.01 -21.17 8.96
CA GLY A 402 -1.45 -22.43 8.48
C GLY A 402 -2.43 -23.61 8.53
N VAL A 403 -2.54 -24.36 7.45
CA VAL A 403 -3.32 -25.61 7.35
C VAL A 403 -2.38 -26.80 7.35
N THR A 404 -2.71 -27.84 8.12
CA THR A 404 -2.05 -29.13 8.00
C THR A 404 -2.45 -29.78 6.68
N ILE A 405 -1.47 -29.98 5.80
CA ILE A 405 -1.59 -30.83 4.62
C ILE A 405 -0.73 -32.07 4.88
N SER A 406 -1.31 -33.27 4.78
CA SER A 406 -0.58 -34.52 5.01
C SER A 406 0.71 -34.56 4.19
N ASN A 407 1.85 -34.92 4.79
CA ASN A 407 3.18 -34.92 4.15
C ASN A 407 3.36 -35.89 2.96
N SER A 408 2.28 -36.51 2.48
CA SER A 408 2.28 -37.34 1.28
C SER A 408 0.94 -37.25 0.57
N TYR A 409 1.02 -37.13 -0.76
CA TYR A 409 -0.09 -37.04 -1.70
C TYR A 409 -1.13 -38.17 -1.50
N SER A 410 -0.69 -39.37 -1.10
CA SER A 410 -1.57 -40.53 -0.89
C SER A 410 -2.50 -40.44 0.32
N TYR A 411 -2.31 -39.42 1.17
CA TYR A 411 -3.02 -39.22 2.45
C TYR A 411 -3.68 -37.85 2.58
N ILE A 412 -3.84 -37.09 1.49
CA ILE A 412 -4.62 -35.85 1.53
C ILE A 412 -6.09 -36.25 1.65
N ASN A 413 -6.54 -36.33 2.90
CA ASN A 413 -7.89 -36.75 3.25
C ASN A 413 -8.71 -35.61 3.84
N LYS A 414 -8.06 -34.54 4.32
CA LYS A 414 -8.71 -33.38 4.94
C LYS A 414 -7.81 -32.15 4.91
N TYR A 415 -8.45 -30.99 4.97
CA TYR A 415 -7.83 -29.68 5.19
C TYR A 415 -8.23 -29.26 6.58
N SER A 416 -7.31 -29.26 7.54
CA SER A 416 -7.60 -28.88 8.92
C SER A 416 -6.62 -27.81 9.38
N ILE A 417 -7.10 -26.83 10.14
CA ILE A 417 -6.24 -25.84 10.80
C ILE A 417 -5.09 -26.57 11.52
N ASP A 418 -3.86 -26.10 11.31
CA ASP A 418 -2.73 -26.70 11.99
C ASP A 418 -2.81 -26.43 13.49
N PRO A 419 -2.60 -27.45 14.36
CA PRO A 419 -2.67 -27.24 15.81
C PRO A 419 -1.75 -26.15 16.33
N SER A 420 -0.61 -25.92 15.69
CA SER A 420 0.34 -24.87 16.05
C SER A 420 -0.01 -23.52 15.47
N SER A 421 -0.81 -23.43 14.40
CA SER A 421 -1.18 -22.14 13.81
C SER A 421 -2.05 -21.33 14.76
N ASN A 422 -1.74 -20.04 14.88
CA ASN A 422 -2.72 -19.07 15.36
C ASN A 422 -3.90 -18.96 14.37
N ARG A 423 -5.06 -18.51 14.86
CA ARG A 423 -6.34 -18.58 14.12
C ARG A 423 -7.33 -17.48 14.52
N GLY A 424 -8.49 -17.46 13.86
CA GLY A 424 -9.65 -16.66 14.24
C GLY A 424 -9.84 -15.40 13.40
N ARG A 425 -10.83 -14.58 13.77
CA ARG A 425 -11.31 -13.39 13.04
C ARG A 425 -10.27 -12.42 12.45
N GLY A 426 -9.04 -12.35 12.98
CA GLY A 426 -7.99 -11.49 12.42
C GLY A 426 -7.12 -12.15 11.33
N VAL A 427 -7.33 -13.44 11.03
CA VAL A 427 -6.66 -14.14 9.93
C VAL A 427 -7.51 -14.00 8.67
N ASP A 428 -6.92 -13.53 7.57
CA ASP A 428 -7.63 -13.27 6.32
C ASP A 428 -7.69 -14.52 5.43
N ILE A 429 -6.58 -15.27 5.35
CA ILE A 429 -6.43 -16.43 4.47
C ILE A 429 -5.53 -17.49 5.09
N TYR A 430 -5.67 -18.75 4.66
CA TYR A 430 -4.83 -19.85 5.11
C TYR A 430 -4.10 -20.52 3.95
N ALA A 431 -2.88 -21.01 4.23
CA ALA A 431 -2.04 -21.73 3.28
C ALA A 431 -1.38 -22.95 3.97
N PRO A 432 -0.73 -23.87 3.23
CA PRO A 432 0.02 -24.97 3.82
C PRO A 432 0.97 -24.50 4.94
N PHE A 433 0.92 -25.16 6.09
CA PHE A 433 1.79 -24.88 7.24
C PHE A 433 3.21 -25.43 7.06
N SER A 434 3.34 -26.48 6.24
CA SER A 434 4.62 -27.14 5.96
C SER A 434 4.98 -27.01 4.48
N VAL A 435 6.25 -26.70 4.21
CA VAL A 435 6.81 -26.60 2.86
C VAL A 435 8.04 -27.51 2.74
N THR A 436 8.31 -28.00 1.53
CA THR A 436 9.52 -28.80 1.25
C THR A 436 10.49 -27.99 0.41
N VAL A 437 11.65 -27.66 0.96
CA VAL A 437 12.64 -26.77 0.31
C VAL A 437 14.06 -27.29 0.45
N SER A 438 14.96 -26.75 -0.38
CA SER A 438 16.41 -26.93 -0.24
C SER A 438 17.09 -25.60 0.10
N TYR A 439 18.02 -25.61 1.05
CA TYR A 439 18.73 -24.41 1.51
C TYR A 439 20.07 -24.76 2.19
N LYS A 440 20.94 -23.76 2.34
CA LYS A 440 22.15 -23.90 3.17
C LYS A 440 21.86 -23.45 4.60
N ASP A 441 22.20 -24.29 5.58
CA ASP A 441 22.00 -23.96 6.98
C ASP A 441 23.08 -23.00 7.54
N GLU A 442 23.04 -22.74 8.85
CA GLU A 442 23.97 -21.85 9.54
C GLU A 442 25.44 -22.27 9.47
N TYR A 443 25.72 -23.55 9.17
CA TYR A 443 27.05 -24.11 8.96
C TYR A 443 27.43 -24.17 7.47
N ARG A 444 26.61 -23.58 6.59
CA ARG A 444 26.71 -23.65 5.13
C ARG A 444 26.61 -25.09 4.60
N ILE A 445 25.96 -25.97 5.36
CA ILE A 445 25.70 -27.34 4.94
C ILE A 445 24.42 -27.35 4.12
N GLU A 446 24.49 -27.99 2.95
CA GLU A 446 23.35 -28.17 2.07
C GLU A 446 22.29 -29.06 2.73
N ARG A 447 21.06 -28.55 2.80
CA ARG A 447 19.88 -29.22 3.37
C ARG A 447 18.85 -29.42 2.27
N SER A 448 19.01 -30.47 1.49
CA SER A 448 18.12 -30.74 0.36
C SER A 448 16.81 -31.40 0.81
N ASN A 449 15.70 -31.01 0.15
CA ASN A 449 14.36 -31.58 0.31
C ASN A 449 13.90 -31.70 1.77
N LYS A 450 14.13 -30.66 2.57
CA LYS A 450 13.70 -30.62 3.98
C LYS A 450 12.29 -30.08 4.10
N ILE A 451 11.50 -30.78 4.91
CA ILE A 451 10.20 -30.30 5.38
C ILE A 451 10.45 -29.34 6.54
N VAL A 452 9.98 -28.12 6.40
CA VAL A 452 9.99 -27.08 7.44
C VAL A 452 8.56 -26.58 7.65
N SER A 453 8.24 -26.19 8.88
CA SER A 453 6.85 -25.92 9.29
C SER A 453 6.74 -24.62 10.07
N GLY A 454 5.68 -23.85 9.81
CA GLY A 454 5.43 -22.55 10.42
C GLY A 454 4.57 -21.66 9.54
N THR A 455 3.76 -20.79 10.15
CA THR A 455 3.06 -19.72 9.43
C THR A 455 4.03 -18.74 8.75
N SER A 456 5.30 -18.71 9.19
CA SER A 456 6.42 -18.03 8.54
C SER A 456 6.72 -18.55 7.12
N TYR A 457 6.23 -19.74 6.76
CA TYR A 457 6.30 -20.31 5.41
C TYR A 457 4.94 -20.27 4.68
N SER A 458 3.83 -20.27 5.42
CA SER A 458 2.49 -20.03 4.84
C SER A 458 2.38 -18.62 4.24
N SER A 459 2.85 -17.59 4.97
CA SER A 459 2.81 -16.19 4.52
C SER A 459 3.55 -15.92 3.21
N PRO A 460 4.84 -16.30 3.05
CA PRO A 460 5.56 -16.08 1.80
C PRO A 460 5.03 -16.91 0.63
N LEU A 461 4.41 -18.07 0.88
CA LEU A 461 3.74 -18.84 -0.16
C LEU A 461 2.56 -18.05 -0.77
N VAL A 462 1.73 -17.43 0.07
CA VAL A 462 0.65 -16.56 -0.41
C VAL A 462 1.21 -15.34 -1.13
N ALA A 463 2.25 -14.71 -0.58
CA ALA A 463 2.92 -13.57 -1.21
C ALA A 463 3.45 -13.91 -2.62
N GLY A 464 4.04 -15.10 -2.79
CA GLY A 464 4.49 -15.59 -4.10
C GLY A 464 3.34 -15.84 -5.07
N ILE A 465 2.25 -16.46 -4.63
CA ILE A 465 1.05 -16.63 -5.47
C ILE A 465 0.48 -15.27 -5.90
N VAL A 466 0.45 -14.29 -5.00
CA VAL A 466 0.01 -12.93 -5.34
C VAL A 466 0.98 -12.26 -6.32
N ALA A 467 2.29 -12.51 -6.23
CA ALA A 467 3.24 -12.02 -7.23
C ALA A 467 2.93 -12.56 -8.64
N THR A 468 2.54 -13.83 -8.78
CA THR A 468 2.16 -14.37 -10.10
C THR A 468 0.91 -13.67 -10.64
N ILE A 469 -0.10 -13.43 -9.79
CA ILE A 469 -1.31 -12.67 -10.14
C ILE A 469 -0.96 -11.25 -10.60
N LEU A 470 -0.14 -10.51 -9.84
CA LEU A 470 0.27 -9.14 -10.19
C LEU A 470 1.04 -9.09 -11.51
N SER A 471 1.94 -10.04 -11.74
CA SER A 471 2.75 -10.09 -12.97
C SER A 471 1.94 -10.45 -14.22
N ASP A 472 0.88 -11.26 -14.08
CA ASP A 472 -0.06 -11.54 -15.17
C ASP A 472 -1.00 -10.33 -15.43
N ASN A 473 -1.24 -9.52 -14.39
CA ASN A 473 -2.17 -8.39 -14.38
C ASN A 473 -1.51 -7.01 -14.20
N LYS A 474 -0.41 -6.74 -14.93
CA LYS A 474 0.44 -5.54 -14.74
C LYS A 474 -0.30 -4.18 -14.75
N ASN A 475 -1.44 -4.08 -15.43
CA ASN A 475 -2.22 -2.82 -15.55
C ASN A 475 -3.21 -2.60 -14.40
N ILE A 476 -3.32 -3.54 -13.46
CA ILE A 476 -4.30 -3.50 -12.38
C ILE A 476 -3.61 -3.01 -11.10
N ASN A 477 -4.25 -2.08 -10.40
CA ASN A 477 -3.80 -1.60 -9.10
C ASN A 477 -4.60 -2.30 -8.01
N PHE A 478 -4.01 -3.35 -7.45
CA PHE A 478 -4.58 -4.02 -6.28
C PHE A 478 -4.18 -3.31 -4.99
N ASN A 479 -5.13 -3.22 -4.07
CA ASN A 479 -4.91 -2.98 -2.65
C ASN A 479 -5.23 -4.28 -1.86
N LYS A 480 -5.11 -4.26 -0.52
CA LYS A 480 -5.42 -5.43 0.32
C LYS A 480 -6.78 -6.05 -0.02
N GLU A 481 -7.81 -5.22 -0.17
CA GLU A 481 -9.20 -5.67 -0.19
C GLU A 481 -9.61 -6.20 -1.56
N SER A 482 -9.28 -5.47 -2.64
CA SER A 482 -9.43 -5.96 -4.01
C SER A 482 -8.61 -7.24 -4.26
N MET A 483 -7.43 -7.37 -3.62
CA MET A 483 -6.66 -8.61 -3.65
C MET A 483 -7.36 -9.73 -2.87
N LEU A 484 -7.86 -9.48 -1.66
CA LEU A 484 -8.61 -10.48 -0.89
C LEU A 484 -9.90 -10.91 -1.60
N ASP A 485 -10.60 -9.99 -2.27
CA ASP A 485 -11.77 -10.32 -3.08
C ASP A 485 -11.41 -11.22 -4.26
N TYR A 486 -10.30 -10.92 -4.95
CA TYR A 486 -9.77 -11.76 -6.02
C TYR A 486 -9.39 -13.15 -5.49
N LEU A 487 -8.61 -13.20 -4.41
CA LEU A 487 -8.21 -14.44 -3.74
C LEU A 487 -9.41 -15.22 -3.22
N ASN A 488 -10.48 -14.54 -2.80
CA ASN A 488 -11.72 -15.18 -2.39
C ASN A 488 -12.46 -15.78 -3.60
N GLN A 489 -12.36 -15.22 -4.81
CA GLN A 489 -12.97 -15.88 -5.99
C GLN A 489 -12.25 -17.17 -6.34
N ILE A 490 -10.92 -17.16 -6.36
CA ILE A 490 -10.11 -18.33 -6.78
C ILE A 490 -9.85 -19.31 -5.63
N GLY A 491 -9.90 -18.89 -4.37
CA GLY A 491 -9.59 -19.75 -3.23
C GLY A 491 -10.70 -20.74 -2.88
N HIS A 492 -10.35 -21.78 -2.12
CA HIS A 492 -11.31 -22.78 -1.63
C HIS A 492 -12.00 -22.29 -0.35
N LYS A 493 -13.30 -22.02 -0.45
CA LYS A 493 -14.12 -21.49 0.66
C LYS A 493 -14.64 -22.61 1.54
N ASN A 494 -14.58 -22.40 2.87
CA ASN A 494 -15.22 -23.25 3.88
C ASN A 494 -14.79 -24.73 3.83
N ILE A 495 -13.58 -25.01 3.33
CA ILE A 495 -13.05 -26.39 3.28
C ILE A 495 -12.20 -26.75 4.50
N ILE A 496 -11.78 -25.75 5.30
CA ILE A 496 -10.86 -25.95 6.41
C ILE A 496 -11.66 -26.36 7.66
N GLU A 497 -11.37 -27.54 8.19
CA GLU A 497 -11.91 -28.04 9.46
C GLU A 497 -11.23 -27.37 10.65
N GLY A 498 -11.97 -27.16 11.74
CA GLY A 498 -11.44 -26.60 13.00
C GLY A 498 -11.42 -25.07 13.09
N ILE A 499 -11.99 -24.38 12.10
CA ILE A 499 -12.28 -22.94 12.14
C ILE A 499 -13.67 -22.70 12.75
N SER A 500 -13.77 -21.76 13.69
CA SER A 500 -15.03 -21.44 14.35
C SER A 500 -16.03 -20.80 13.37
N ARG A 501 -17.33 -21.03 13.60
CA ARG A 501 -18.39 -20.42 12.79
C ARG A 501 -18.30 -18.90 12.86
N GLY A 502 -18.19 -18.25 11.70
CA GLY A 502 -18.10 -16.79 11.58
C GLY A 502 -16.68 -16.27 11.29
N ASP A 503 -15.64 -17.05 11.63
CA ASP A 503 -14.26 -16.72 11.29
C ASP A 503 -13.99 -16.94 9.78
N PRO A 504 -13.06 -16.18 9.17
CA PRO A 504 -12.67 -16.40 7.78
C PRO A 504 -12.17 -17.84 7.55
N ASN A 505 -12.67 -18.47 6.50
CA ASN A 505 -12.32 -19.85 6.12
C ASN A 505 -12.07 -19.90 4.61
N LEU A 506 -10.87 -19.46 4.22
CA LEU A 506 -10.41 -19.39 2.85
C LEU A 506 -9.04 -20.06 2.76
N PHE A 507 -8.93 -21.12 1.96
CA PHE A 507 -7.67 -21.74 1.63
C PHE A 507 -7.17 -21.22 0.28
N ILE A 508 -5.91 -20.79 0.22
CA ILE A 508 -5.30 -20.21 -0.97
C ILE A 508 -5.31 -21.19 -2.17
N ASN A 509 -5.53 -20.63 -3.36
CA ASN A 509 -5.31 -21.28 -4.65
C ASN A 509 -4.84 -20.21 -5.65
N ASN A 510 -4.12 -20.59 -6.70
CA ASN A 510 -3.58 -19.66 -7.69
C ASN A 510 -4.49 -19.41 -8.91
N GLY A 511 -5.67 -20.02 -8.96
CA GLY A 511 -6.63 -19.97 -10.07
C GLY A 511 -6.70 -21.26 -10.88
N ASN A 512 -5.85 -22.25 -10.63
CA ASN A 512 -5.97 -23.57 -11.24
C ASN A 512 -6.76 -24.54 -10.36
N HIS A 513 -7.80 -25.12 -10.97
CA HIS A 513 -8.83 -25.89 -10.27
C HIS A 513 -9.03 -27.29 -10.83
N ILE A 514 -8.07 -27.79 -11.62
CA ILE A 514 -8.16 -29.15 -12.18
C ILE A 514 -8.33 -30.21 -11.09
N VAL A 515 -9.17 -31.19 -11.37
CA VAL A 515 -9.28 -32.46 -10.65
C VAL A 515 -9.62 -33.58 -11.62
N TYR A 516 -9.22 -34.81 -11.30
CA TYR A 516 -9.49 -35.99 -12.12
C TYR A 516 -10.64 -36.79 -11.54
N ASP A 517 -11.67 -37.09 -12.34
CA ASP A 517 -12.79 -37.94 -11.93
C ASP A 517 -12.35 -39.41 -11.78
N ARG A 518 -13.24 -40.31 -11.35
CA ARG A 518 -12.92 -41.74 -11.18
C ARG A 518 -12.50 -42.47 -12.47
N ASN A 519 -12.85 -41.92 -13.64
CA ASN A 519 -12.51 -42.48 -14.95
C ASN A 519 -11.21 -41.90 -15.51
N GLY A 520 -10.58 -40.96 -14.78
CA GLY A 520 -9.37 -40.28 -15.20
C GLY A 520 -9.62 -39.08 -16.13
N ASN A 521 -10.87 -38.65 -16.31
CA ASN A 521 -11.17 -37.45 -17.07
C ASN A 521 -10.91 -36.19 -16.22
N MET A 522 -10.35 -35.18 -16.86
CA MET A 522 -10.10 -33.89 -16.24
C MET A 522 -11.40 -33.08 -16.10
N SER A 523 -11.55 -32.40 -14.98
CA SER A 523 -12.69 -31.53 -14.66
C SER A 523 -12.23 -30.31 -13.87
N TRP A 524 -13.06 -29.28 -13.80
CA TRP A 524 -12.74 -28.00 -13.15
C TRP A 524 -13.59 -27.79 -11.89
N TYR A 525 -12.96 -27.78 -10.71
CA TYR A 525 -13.64 -27.67 -9.42
C TYR A 525 -13.64 -26.22 -8.90
N ASN A 526 -14.82 -25.61 -8.72
CA ASN A 526 -14.99 -24.20 -8.32
C ASN A 526 -14.69 -23.24 -9.50
N PRO A 527 -15.61 -23.11 -10.48
CA PRO A 527 -15.41 -22.24 -11.63
C PRO A 527 -15.24 -20.79 -11.17
N VAL A 528 -14.25 -20.13 -11.77
CA VAL A 528 -13.98 -18.71 -11.56
C VAL A 528 -15.10 -17.90 -12.22
N ASP A 529 -15.60 -16.87 -11.53
CA ASP A 529 -16.64 -15.98 -12.04
C ASP A 529 -15.99 -14.73 -12.63
N ASP A 530 -15.76 -14.76 -13.95
CA ASP A 530 -15.06 -13.69 -14.67
C ASP A 530 -15.76 -12.35 -14.56
N GLN A 531 -17.09 -12.33 -14.51
CA GLN A 531 -17.85 -11.08 -14.36
C GLN A 531 -17.60 -10.47 -12.98
N LYS A 532 -17.46 -11.30 -11.94
CA LYS A 532 -17.06 -10.80 -10.61
C LYS A 532 -15.62 -10.34 -10.58
N ILE A 533 -14.69 -11.07 -11.21
CA ILE A 533 -13.29 -10.67 -11.29
C ILE A 533 -13.16 -9.35 -12.07
N GLU A 534 -13.80 -9.22 -13.22
CA GLU A 534 -13.83 -7.98 -14.00
C GLU A 534 -14.44 -6.84 -13.19
N LYS A 535 -15.52 -7.10 -12.42
CA LYS A 535 -16.07 -6.11 -11.49
C LYS A 535 -15.06 -5.72 -10.41
N ILE A 536 -14.35 -6.65 -9.78
CA ILE A 536 -13.31 -6.36 -8.78
C ILE A 536 -12.21 -5.49 -9.38
N ILE A 537 -11.82 -5.79 -10.63
CA ILE A 537 -10.76 -5.09 -11.37
C ILE A 537 -11.20 -3.69 -11.83
N THR A 538 -12.47 -3.52 -12.18
CA THR A 538 -13.03 -2.24 -12.68
C THR A 538 -13.65 -1.38 -11.59
N SER A 539 -13.95 -1.96 -10.43
CA SER A 539 -14.43 -1.31 -9.21
C SER A 539 -13.32 -0.48 -8.58
N ASN A 540 -13.12 0.72 -9.12
CA ASN A 540 -12.31 1.77 -8.50
C ASN A 540 -13.11 2.52 -7.40
N GLU A 541 -13.88 1.81 -6.57
CA GLU A 541 -14.49 2.44 -5.40
C GLU A 541 -13.36 2.90 -4.47
N PRO A 542 -13.27 4.21 -4.19
CA PRO A 542 -12.09 4.78 -3.52
C PRO A 542 -12.19 4.73 -1.98
N TYR A 543 -13.16 3.98 -1.48
CA TYR A 543 -13.45 3.72 -0.09
C TYR A 543 -13.71 2.22 0.08
N VAL A 544 -13.53 1.72 1.29
CA VAL A 544 -13.59 0.27 1.55
C VAL A 544 -14.62 -0.02 2.62
N TRP A 545 -15.43 -1.05 2.37
CA TRP A 545 -16.25 -1.70 3.37
C TRP A 545 -15.58 -2.99 3.81
N THR A 546 -15.00 -2.98 5.02
CA THR A 546 -14.26 -4.13 5.55
C THR A 546 -15.15 -4.91 6.50
N LYS A 547 -15.30 -6.21 6.29
CA LYS A 547 -16.03 -7.07 7.23
C LYS A 547 -15.41 -6.95 8.62
N TRP A 548 -16.24 -6.64 9.61
CA TRP A 548 -15.74 -6.36 10.95
C TRP A 548 -15.14 -7.62 11.57
N ASN A 549 -13.84 -7.55 11.86
CA ASN A 549 -13.04 -8.62 12.44
C ASN A 549 -12.87 -8.48 13.96
N GLY A 550 -13.66 -7.62 14.61
CA GLY A 550 -13.53 -7.32 16.03
C GLY A 550 -12.56 -6.19 16.39
N LEU A 551 -11.86 -5.62 15.41
CA LEU A 551 -11.08 -4.39 15.53
C LEU A 551 -11.82 -3.26 14.79
N PHE A 552 -11.69 -2.03 15.29
CA PHE A 552 -12.15 -0.85 14.57
C PHE A 552 -10.97 -0.21 13.86
N PRO A 553 -11.06 0.00 12.53
CA PRO A 553 -9.98 0.65 11.82
C PRO A 553 -9.73 2.07 12.31
N SER A 554 -8.47 2.53 12.36
CA SER A 554 -8.14 3.90 12.77
C SER A 554 -8.64 4.95 11.78
N ASN A 555 -8.80 4.57 10.51
CA ASN A 555 -9.38 5.40 9.45
C ASN A 555 -10.90 5.15 9.25
N ALA A 556 -11.56 4.48 10.21
CA ALA A 556 -13.00 4.34 10.16
C ALA A 556 -13.68 5.71 10.27
N ILE A 557 -14.72 5.93 9.46
CA ILE A 557 -15.49 7.17 9.53
C ILE A 557 -16.21 7.21 10.87
N SER A 558 -15.81 8.13 11.73
CA SER A 558 -16.24 8.17 13.12
C SER A 558 -16.68 9.56 13.57
N THR A 559 -17.44 9.59 14.67
CA THR A 559 -17.76 10.80 15.43
C THR A 559 -17.72 10.48 16.93
N ILE A 560 -17.39 11.49 17.73
CA ILE A 560 -17.40 11.41 19.20
C ILE A 560 -18.52 12.31 19.70
N ASN A 561 -19.54 11.69 20.29
CA ASN A 561 -20.67 12.40 20.85
C ASN A 561 -20.33 13.05 22.19
N SER A 562 -21.14 14.04 22.58
CA SER A 562 -21.01 14.78 23.83
C SER A 562 -21.08 13.92 25.11
N ASP A 563 -21.56 12.68 25.01
CA ASP A 563 -21.57 11.69 26.10
C ASP A 563 -20.33 10.77 26.10
N GLY A 564 -19.35 11.05 25.25
CA GLY A 564 -18.11 10.30 25.12
C GLY A 564 -18.23 9.01 24.31
N LYS A 565 -19.39 8.73 23.69
CA LYS A 565 -19.53 7.59 22.79
C LYS A 565 -18.89 7.87 21.44
N THR A 566 -18.02 6.97 21.01
CA THR A 566 -17.50 6.96 19.64
C THR A 566 -18.38 6.07 18.79
N LEU A 567 -18.94 6.65 17.72
CA LEU A 567 -19.75 5.94 16.74
C LEU A 567 -18.96 5.87 15.43
N VAL A 568 -18.99 4.72 14.75
CA VAL A 568 -18.40 4.56 13.40
C VAL A 568 -19.46 4.18 12.38
N VAL A 569 -19.25 4.50 11.11
CA VAL A 569 -20.15 4.08 10.02
C VAL A 569 -20.01 2.57 9.76
N GLY A 570 -21.13 1.86 9.78
CA GLY A 570 -21.18 0.43 9.43
C GLY A 570 -22.34 0.10 8.50
N ARG A 571 -22.28 -1.06 7.84
CA ARG A 571 -23.39 -1.62 7.05
C ARG A 571 -23.57 -3.11 7.28
N ILE A 572 -24.77 -3.62 7.01
CA ILE A 572 -25.10 -5.03 7.12
C ILE A 572 -26.13 -5.44 6.07
N THR A 573 -26.06 -6.70 5.62
CA THR A 573 -27.10 -7.30 4.77
C THR A 573 -28.29 -7.70 5.62
N TYR A 574 -29.47 -7.15 5.31
CA TYR A 574 -30.72 -7.43 6.00
C TYR A 574 -31.90 -7.35 5.04
N ASN A 575 -32.84 -8.30 5.10
CA ASN A 575 -34.05 -8.36 4.26
C ASN A 575 -33.80 -8.17 2.74
N ASN A 576 -32.78 -8.86 2.19
CA ASN A 576 -32.34 -8.77 0.78
C ASN A 576 -31.89 -7.36 0.34
N GLY A 577 -31.56 -6.49 1.29
CA GLY A 577 -30.89 -5.22 1.06
C GLY A 577 -29.58 -5.12 1.86
N VAL A 578 -28.80 -4.09 1.57
CA VAL A 578 -27.60 -3.72 2.33
C VAL A 578 -27.85 -2.34 2.91
N HIS A 579 -27.90 -2.26 4.24
CA HIS A 579 -28.34 -1.09 5.00
C HIS A 579 -27.20 -0.56 5.87
N CYS A 580 -27.04 0.76 5.94
CA CYS A 580 -26.03 1.38 6.80
C CYS A 580 -26.63 2.08 8.03
N GLY A 581 -25.77 2.26 9.02
CA GLY A 581 -26.06 2.95 10.26
C GLY A 581 -24.77 3.23 11.01
N TYR A 582 -24.82 3.19 12.33
CA TYR A 582 -23.63 3.35 13.16
C TYR A 582 -23.32 2.11 14.00
N VAL A 583 -22.06 1.96 14.35
CA VAL A 583 -21.56 0.99 15.33
C VAL A 583 -21.04 1.76 16.54
N ASP A 584 -21.60 1.50 17.72
CA ASP A 584 -21.03 1.99 18.99
C ASP A 584 -19.85 1.10 19.36
N ILE A 585 -18.63 1.64 19.31
CA ILE A 585 -17.39 0.85 19.47
C ILE A 585 -17.31 0.12 20.81
N LYS A 586 -17.93 0.68 21.85
CA LYS A 586 -17.92 0.12 23.20
C LYS A 586 -18.89 -1.06 23.31
N SER A 587 -20.07 -0.92 22.72
CA SER A 587 -21.07 -2.00 22.71
C SER A 587 -20.81 -3.05 21.63
N LYS A 588 -20.03 -2.71 20.59
CA LYS A 588 -19.74 -3.53 19.41
C LYS A 588 -20.97 -3.99 18.64
N LYS A 589 -22.00 -3.15 18.62
CA LYS A 589 -23.24 -3.42 17.88
C LYS A 589 -23.46 -2.41 16.79
N ILE A 590 -23.83 -2.88 15.60
CA ILE A 590 -24.36 -2.03 14.55
C ILE A 590 -25.85 -1.78 14.80
N THR A 591 -26.29 -0.53 14.70
CA THR A 591 -27.69 -0.12 14.74
C THR A 591 -28.10 0.40 13.38
N ILE A 592 -29.11 -0.22 12.76
CA ILE A 592 -29.69 0.21 11.48
C ILE A 592 -31.15 0.64 11.62
N TYR A 593 -31.59 1.50 10.71
CA TYR A 593 -32.98 1.93 10.59
C TYR A 593 -33.87 0.80 10.03
N ASN A 594 -35.08 0.64 10.58
CA ASN A 594 -36.09 -0.27 10.05
C ASN A 594 -37.51 0.28 10.28
N GLY A 595 -37.90 1.29 9.48
CA GLY A 595 -39.23 1.89 9.59
C GLY A 595 -39.40 2.71 10.86
N ASP A 596 -40.39 2.39 11.69
CA ASP A 596 -40.57 3.07 12.98
C ASP A 596 -39.61 2.54 14.07
N ASP A 597 -38.88 1.45 13.79
CA ASP A 597 -37.97 0.77 14.71
C ASP A 597 -36.50 0.90 14.27
N ALA A 598 -35.61 0.51 15.19
CA ALA A 598 -34.19 0.27 14.92
C ALA A 598 -33.79 -1.14 15.36
N ILE A 599 -32.90 -1.78 14.60
CA ILE A 599 -32.44 -3.15 14.85
C ILE A 599 -30.95 -3.14 15.12
N GLU A 600 -30.52 -3.97 16.07
CA GLU A 600 -29.13 -4.14 16.47
C GLU A 600 -28.59 -5.52 16.07
N PHE A 601 -27.36 -5.56 15.58
CA PHE A 601 -26.63 -6.81 15.31
C PHE A 601 -25.26 -6.80 15.97
N PHE A 602 -24.78 -7.98 16.38
CA PHE A 602 -23.52 -8.15 17.10
C PHE A 602 -22.38 -8.65 16.20
N ASP A 603 -22.70 -9.15 15.01
CA ASP A 603 -21.76 -9.70 14.05
C ASP A 603 -22.29 -9.56 12.61
N GLY A 604 -21.48 -9.96 11.63
CA GLY A 604 -21.89 -10.01 10.23
C GLY A 604 -21.97 -8.66 9.50
N PHE A 605 -21.55 -7.57 10.14
CA PHE A 605 -21.50 -6.23 9.56
C PHE A 605 -20.10 -5.86 9.03
N GLU A 606 -20.05 -4.82 8.21
CA GLU A 606 -18.84 -4.20 7.67
C GLU A 606 -18.67 -2.79 8.23
N ILE A 607 -17.44 -2.32 8.33
CA ILE A 607 -17.07 -0.95 8.73
C ILE A 607 -16.59 -0.19 7.50
N LEU A 608 -17.02 1.06 7.37
CA LEU A 608 -16.54 1.95 6.32
C LEU A 608 -15.20 2.57 6.72
N THR A 609 -14.22 2.44 5.84
CA THR A 609 -12.93 3.12 5.94
C THR A 609 -12.67 3.97 4.71
N ILE A 610 -12.14 5.17 4.95
CA ILE A 610 -11.73 6.11 3.91
C ILE A 610 -10.40 6.72 4.36
N PRO A 611 -9.42 6.95 3.46
CA PRO A 611 -8.24 7.72 3.82
C PRO A 611 -8.64 9.05 4.49
N SER A 612 -7.99 9.37 5.60
CA SER A 612 -8.45 10.39 6.57
C SER A 612 -8.57 11.81 6.01
N ASN A 613 -7.88 12.09 4.90
CA ASN A 613 -7.89 13.35 4.17
C ASN A 613 -8.67 13.28 2.85
N HIS A 614 -9.48 12.26 2.58
CA HIS A 614 -10.15 12.09 1.29
C HIS A 614 -11.68 12.09 1.38
N PHE A 615 -12.28 12.55 2.49
CA PHE A 615 -13.72 12.64 2.60
C PHE A 615 -14.21 13.93 3.27
N TYR A 616 -15.46 14.27 2.97
CA TYR A 616 -16.17 15.36 3.62
C TYR A 616 -17.68 15.10 3.62
N TRP A 617 -18.40 15.83 4.47
CA TRP A 617 -19.85 15.77 4.55
C TRP A 617 -20.47 16.96 3.81
N LYS A 618 -21.47 16.72 2.98
CA LYS A 618 -22.15 17.79 2.23
C LYS A 618 -23.66 17.57 2.20
N LYS A 619 -24.43 18.62 2.54
CA LYS A 619 -25.88 18.64 2.26
C LYS A 619 -26.08 18.79 0.75
N ILE A 620 -26.70 17.80 0.12
CA ILE A 620 -27.03 17.80 -1.30
C ILE A 620 -28.53 17.60 -1.49
N SER A 621 -29.11 18.30 -2.48
CA SER A 621 -30.51 18.11 -2.89
C SER A 621 -30.64 17.50 -4.28
N ASN A 622 -29.54 17.43 -5.03
CA ASN A 622 -29.42 16.68 -6.27
C ASN A 622 -27.96 16.25 -6.51
N LEU A 623 -27.75 15.27 -7.39
CA LEU A 623 -26.42 14.72 -7.68
C LEU A 623 -25.53 15.69 -8.47
N THR A 624 -26.10 16.61 -9.25
CA THR A 624 -25.35 17.60 -10.08
C THR A 624 -24.61 18.66 -9.26
N GLN A 625 -24.76 18.68 -7.94
CA GLN A 625 -24.04 19.57 -7.02
C GLN A 625 -22.62 19.10 -6.69
N LEU A 626 -22.16 17.96 -7.24
CA LEU A 626 -20.84 17.39 -7.03
C LEU A 626 -19.92 17.68 -8.22
N ASN A 627 -18.61 17.72 -7.97
CA ASN A 627 -17.64 17.77 -9.06
C ASN A 627 -17.44 16.35 -9.61
N ASP A 628 -18.17 15.98 -10.66
CA ASP A 628 -18.17 14.62 -11.22
C ASP A 628 -16.77 14.07 -11.60
N LYS A 629 -15.76 14.93 -11.74
CA LYS A 629 -14.37 14.50 -12.00
C LYS A 629 -13.62 14.10 -10.73
N GLU A 630 -13.92 14.73 -9.60
CA GLU A 630 -13.15 14.65 -8.36
C GLU A 630 -13.92 13.99 -7.20
N ASP A 631 -15.23 14.16 -7.14
CA ASP A 631 -16.08 13.72 -6.03
C ASP A 631 -16.87 12.46 -6.37
N VAL A 632 -16.96 11.55 -5.40
CA VAL A 632 -17.70 10.28 -5.49
C VAL A 632 -18.60 10.16 -4.26
N ILE A 633 -19.90 9.96 -4.44
CA ILE A 633 -20.80 9.65 -3.32
C ILE A 633 -20.44 8.29 -2.75
N VAL A 634 -20.32 8.21 -1.43
CA VAL A 634 -20.11 6.93 -0.76
C VAL A 634 -21.41 6.14 -0.74
N VAL A 635 -21.45 5.10 -1.59
CA VAL A 635 -22.58 4.17 -1.66
C VAL A 635 -22.52 3.24 -0.46
N SER A 636 -23.60 3.19 0.29
CA SER A 636 -23.74 2.36 1.47
C SER A 636 -24.37 1.00 1.19
N GLY A 637 -25.12 0.88 0.10
CA GLY A 637 -25.78 -0.36 -0.28
C GLY A 637 -27.00 -0.11 -1.15
N SER A 638 -27.99 -1.00 -1.03
CA SER A 638 -29.24 -0.91 -1.78
C SER A 638 -30.41 -1.49 -1.00
N LYS A 639 -31.60 -0.93 -1.21
CA LYS A 639 -32.86 -1.52 -0.73
C LYS A 639 -33.21 -2.77 -1.54
N SER A 640 -34.13 -3.59 -1.01
CA SER A 640 -34.64 -4.79 -1.68
C SER A 640 -35.30 -4.53 -3.04
N ASN A 641 -35.73 -3.29 -3.31
CA ASN A 641 -36.28 -2.87 -4.60
C ASN A 641 -35.21 -2.35 -5.60
N GLY A 642 -33.93 -2.40 -5.23
CA GLY A 642 -32.81 -1.96 -6.07
C GLY A 642 -32.43 -0.49 -5.95
N ASN A 643 -33.13 0.32 -5.13
CA ASN A 643 -32.74 1.72 -4.91
C ASN A 643 -31.38 1.79 -4.21
N VAL A 644 -30.47 2.61 -4.75
CA VAL A 644 -29.13 2.81 -4.20
C VAL A 644 -29.18 3.73 -2.98
N LEU A 645 -28.45 3.35 -1.94
CA LEU A 645 -28.34 4.08 -0.68
C LEU A 645 -26.98 4.76 -0.55
N GLY A 646 -26.96 5.95 0.02
CA GLY A 646 -25.75 6.65 0.46
C GLY A 646 -25.64 6.67 1.98
N VAL A 647 -24.44 6.99 2.48
CA VAL A 647 -24.21 7.22 3.92
C VAL A 647 -24.65 8.65 4.28
N ALA A 648 -25.50 8.76 5.30
CA ALA A 648 -25.97 10.04 5.82
C ALA A 648 -25.47 10.28 7.25
N LYS A 649 -25.14 11.53 7.57
CA LYS A 649 -24.92 12.02 8.93
C LYS A 649 -26.08 12.93 9.33
N CYS A 650 -26.66 12.64 10.48
CA CYS A 650 -27.81 13.31 11.05
C CYS A 650 -27.51 13.77 12.48
N GLU A 651 -28.19 14.81 12.95
CA GLU A 651 -28.07 15.31 14.32
C GLU A 651 -29.40 15.15 15.08
N TYR A 652 -29.34 14.66 16.32
CA TYR A 652 -30.48 14.60 17.24
C TYR A 652 -30.00 14.98 18.64
N GLU A 653 -30.63 15.98 19.27
CA GLU A 653 -30.26 16.47 20.63
C GLU A 653 -28.77 16.87 20.78
N ASN A 654 -28.15 17.48 19.76
CA ASN A 654 -26.71 17.78 19.68
C ASN A 654 -25.79 16.54 19.72
N LYS A 655 -26.29 15.40 19.25
CA LYS A 655 -25.51 14.18 19.03
C LYS A 655 -25.59 13.78 17.56
N GLU A 656 -24.46 13.42 16.99
CA GLU A 656 -24.36 12.94 15.62
C GLU A 656 -24.64 11.43 15.56
N TYR A 657 -25.36 11.03 14.51
CA TYR A 657 -25.68 9.64 14.20
C TYR A 657 -25.51 9.39 12.70
N PHE A 658 -25.15 8.16 12.35
CA PHE A 658 -25.04 7.73 10.96
C PHE A 658 -26.26 6.90 10.54
N GLY A 659 -26.66 7.06 9.29
CA GLY A 659 -27.82 6.39 8.71
C GLY A 659 -27.73 6.29 7.20
N GLU A 660 -28.86 6.01 6.58
CA GLU A 660 -28.99 5.81 5.14
C GLU A 660 -29.82 6.92 4.48
N ILE A 661 -29.50 7.23 3.23
CA ILE A 661 -30.30 8.11 2.37
C ILE A 661 -30.51 7.49 1.00
N ASP A 662 -31.72 7.60 0.46
CA ASP A 662 -32.06 7.13 -0.89
C ASP A 662 -31.53 8.12 -1.93
N LEU A 663 -30.51 7.72 -2.70
CA LEU A 663 -29.81 8.60 -3.65
C LEU A 663 -30.67 8.96 -4.87
N ASN A 664 -31.75 8.21 -5.12
CA ASN A 664 -32.69 8.53 -6.20
C ASN A 664 -33.65 9.66 -5.81
N ILE A 665 -33.81 9.92 -4.51
CA ILE A 665 -34.83 10.84 -3.98
C ILE A 665 -34.20 12.04 -3.26
N LEU A 666 -33.14 11.83 -2.46
CA LEU A 666 -32.44 12.85 -1.67
C LEU A 666 -33.38 13.76 -0.85
N LYS A 667 -34.45 13.19 -0.28
CA LYS A 667 -35.45 13.95 0.47
C LYS A 667 -35.23 13.92 1.99
N ASN A 668 -34.94 12.74 2.52
CA ASN A 668 -34.78 12.51 3.95
C ASN A 668 -33.79 11.38 4.21
N ALA A 669 -32.99 11.54 5.26
CA ALA A 669 -32.11 10.50 5.78
C ALA A 669 -32.81 9.75 6.92
N ASN A 670 -32.52 8.45 7.05
CA ASN A 670 -33.12 7.58 8.06
C ASN A 670 -32.03 6.91 8.91
N TYR A 671 -32.21 6.90 10.23
CA TYR A 671 -31.22 6.38 11.19
C TYR A 671 -31.92 5.86 12.44
N GLY A 672 -31.27 4.99 13.21
CA GLY A 672 -31.84 4.42 14.43
C GLY A 672 -31.35 5.09 15.72
N ILE A 673 -32.18 5.30 16.72
CA ILE A 673 -31.74 5.66 18.08
C ILE A 673 -32.32 4.67 19.08
N GLY A 674 -31.45 3.87 19.69
CA GLY A 674 -31.85 2.77 20.55
C GLY A 674 -32.72 1.78 19.77
N LYS A 675 -34.02 1.70 20.11
CA LYS A 675 -34.99 0.84 19.42
C LYS A 675 -35.91 1.57 18.44
N LYS A 676 -35.73 2.87 18.22
CA LYS A 676 -36.61 3.69 17.37
C LYS A 676 -35.94 4.09 16.07
N GLY A 677 -36.68 4.04 14.97
CA GLY A 677 -36.29 4.63 13.70
C GLY A 677 -36.61 6.12 13.69
N ILE A 678 -35.73 6.93 13.10
CA ILE A 678 -35.88 8.38 12.96
C ILE A 678 -35.63 8.77 11.51
N THR A 679 -36.45 9.70 11.03
CA THR A 679 -36.33 10.32 9.71
C THR A 679 -36.02 11.81 9.88
N SER A 680 -34.99 12.31 9.20
CA SER A 680 -34.58 13.72 9.25
C SER A 680 -34.47 14.33 7.85
N ILE A 681 -34.90 15.59 7.72
CA ILE A 681 -34.66 16.44 6.55
C ILE A 681 -33.34 17.22 6.66
N GLU A 682 -32.78 17.28 7.85
CA GLU A 682 -31.45 17.86 8.13
C GLU A 682 -30.44 16.72 8.16
N TYR A 683 -29.67 16.63 7.09
CA TYR A 683 -28.66 15.61 6.89
C TYR A 683 -27.52 16.13 6.02
N GLU A 684 -26.38 15.46 6.12
CA GLU A 684 -25.26 15.58 5.19
C GLU A 684 -24.96 14.20 4.59
N VAL A 685 -24.57 14.15 3.32
CA VAL A 685 -24.17 12.93 2.63
C VAL A 685 -22.65 12.83 2.65
N LEU A 686 -22.12 11.62 2.85
CA LEU A 686 -20.69 11.36 2.83
C LEU A 686 -20.17 11.34 1.39
N ILE A 687 -19.17 12.16 1.13
CA ILE A 687 -18.53 12.30 -0.17
C ILE A 687 -17.05 11.95 -0.04
N TYR A 688 -16.56 11.09 -0.92
CA TYR A 688 -15.13 10.89 -1.15
C TYR A 688 -14.63 11.91 -2.18
N SER A 689 -13.45 12.50 -1.98
CA SER A 689 -12.76 13.33 -2.96
C SER A 689 -11.43 12.70 -3.36
N LYS A 690 -11.14 12.64 -4.66
CA LYS A 690 -9.88 12.07 -5.19
C LYS A 690 -8.64 12.88 -4.81
N LYS A 691 -8.78 14.13 -4.36
CA LYS A 691 -7.68 14.96 -3.87
C LYS A 691 -7.68 14.99 -2.35
N PRO A 692 -6.49 14.95 -1.70
CA PRO A 692 -6.37 15.23 -0.29
C PRO A 692 -6.98 16.59 0.07
N ILE A 693 -7.93 16.56 0.99
CA ILE A 693 -8.59 17.69 1.62
C ILE A 693 -7.68 18.13 2.77
N VAL A 694 -7.29 19.40 2.75
CA VAL A 694 -6.46 19.97 3.81
C VAL A 694 -7.29 20.02 5.11
N PRO A 695 -6.77 19.65 6.30
CA PRO A 695 -7.60 19.38 7.48
C PRO A 695 -8.20 20.63 8.16
N TYR A 696 -7.92 21.83 7.64
CA TYR A 696 -8.56 23.06 8.07
C TYR A 696 -9.66 23.48 7.08
N GLN A 697 -10.75 24.05 7.60
CA GLN A 697 -11.88 24.48 6.78
C GLN A 697 -12.41 25.83 7.26
N TRP A 698 -13.06 26.54 6.34
CA TRP A 698 -13.85 27.73 6.66
C TRP A 698 -15.31 27.31 6.79
N LYS A 699 -15.86 27.36 8.00
CA LYS A 699 -17.20 26.89 8.31
C LYS A 699 -18.15 28.07 8.48
N THR A 700 -19.26 28.06 7.74
CA THR A 700 -20.32 29.08 7.88
C THR A 700 -20.77 29.21 9.33
N TRP A 701 -20.84 30.45 9.81
CA TRP A 701 -21.25 30.72 11.18
C TRP A 701 -22.78 30.65 11.34
N HIS A 702 -23.24 29.76 12.22
CA HIS A 702 -24.67 29.54 12.50
C HIS A 702 -25.08 29.93 13.94
N GLY A 703 -24.30 30.78 14.61
CA GLY A 703 -24.63 31.30 15.95
C GLY A 703 -23.92 30.62 17.13
N LYS A 704 -23.22 29.51 16.90
CA LYS A 704 -22.35 28.83 17.89
C LYS A 704 -20.91 28.81 17.36
N PHE A 705 -19.94 29.06 18.25
CA PHE A 705 -18.52 29.02 17.91
C PHE A 705 -17.96 27.59 18.10
N PRO A 706 -17.31 27.00 17.09
CA PRO A 706 -16.68 25.68 17.19
C PRO A 706 -15.49 25.69 18.16
N SER A 707 -15.31 24.63 18.94
CA SER A 707 -14.21 24.51 19.91
C SER A 707 -12.82 24.45 19.27
N ASP A 708 -12.75 24.04 18.00
CA ASP A 708 -11.58 23.92 17.13
C ASP A 708 -11.36 25.14 16.23
N ALA A 709 -12.01 26.28 16.54
CA ALA A 709 -11.73 27.54 15.85
C ALA A 709 -10.33 28.09 16.22
N VAL A 710 -9.76 28.91 15.34
CA VAL A 710 -8.50 29.60 15.65
C VAL A 710 -8.79 30.81 16.55
N TYR A 711 -8.37 30.73 17.82
CA TYR A 711 -8.71 31.70 18.88
C TYR A 711 -7.55 32.63 19.27
N ILE A 712 -7.91 33.85 19.69
CA ILE A 712 -7.23 34.58 20.77
C ILE A 712 -8.16 34.50 21.99
N LYS A 713 -7.74 33.75 23.03
CA LYS A 713 -8.41 33.70 24.33
C LYS A 713 -7.71 34.67 25.29
N ASN A 714 -8.46 35.21 26.25
CA ASN A 714 -7.92 36.06 27.33
C ASN A 714 -7.11 37.27 26.81
N ASN A 715 -7.63 37.97 25.79
CA ASN A 715 -7.00 39.20 25.29
C ASN A 715 -6.94 40.23 26.44
N PRO A 716 -5.92 41.12 26.55
CA PRO A 716 -5.80 42.04 27.68
C PRO A 716 -7.01 42.97 27.92
N ASN A 717 -7.83 43.22 26.91
CA ASN A 717 -9.11 43.94 27.02
C ASN A 717 -10.28 43.07 27.54
N GLY A 718 -10.03 41.83 27.96
CA GLY A 718 -11.03 40.88 28.44
C GLY A 718 -11.83 40.18 27.34
N LYS A 719 -11.61 40.51 26.06
CA LYS A 719 -12.35 39.92 24.94
C LYS A 719 -11.69 38.65 24.43
N SER A 720 -12.47 37.87 23.70
CA SER A 720 -11.95 36.72 22.93
C SER A 720 -12.33 36.87 21.47
N PHE A 721 -11.39 36.54 20.59
CA PHE A 721 -11.54 36.69 19.14
C PHE A 721 -11.34 35.35 18.44
N VAL A 722 -12.06 35.12 17.34
CA VAL A 722 -11.77 34.03 16.38
C VAL A 722 -11.46 34.58 15.00
N VAL A 723 -10.73 33.82 14.20
CA VAL A 723 -10.50 34.15 12.78
C VAL A 723 -11.79 33.91 12.01
N GLY A 724 -12.27 34.94 11.30
CA GLY A 724 -13.40 34.83 10.39
C GLY A 724 -13.15 35.52 9.06
N ARG A 725 -13.96 35.18 8.07
CA ARG A 725 -13.94 35.83 6.74
C ARG A 725 -15.34 36.00 6.17
N THR A 726 -15.50 36.94 5.25
CA THR A 726 -16.76 37.14 4.51
C THR A 726 -16.48 37.53 3.06
N THR A 727 -17.47 37.32 2.20
CA THR A 727 -17.45 37.78 0.81
C THR A 727 -18.05 39.18 0.73
N TYR A 728 -17.30 40.13 0.17
CA TYR A 728 -17.76 41.51 0.02
C TYR A 728 -17.19 42.15 -1.25
N LYS A 729 -18.03 42.84 -2.03
CA LYS A 729 -17.65 43.54 -3.28
C LYS A 729 -16.80 42.71 -4.27
N ASN A 730 -17.04 41.41 -4.42
CA ASN A 730 -16.31 40.46 -5.29
C ASN A 730 -14.92 40.02 -4.79
N GLY A 731 -14.59 40.27 -3.52
CA GLY A 731 -13.42 39.69 -2.85
C GLY A 731 -13.83 38.94 -1.57
N ILE A 732 -12.89 38.18 -1.02
CA ILE A 732 -13.03 37.48 0.27
C ILE A 732 -12.04 38.11 1.24
N TYR A 733 -12.51 38.56 2.40
CA TYR A 733 -11.69 39.31 3.35
C TYR A 733 -11.79 38.67 4.73
N CYS A 734 -10.63 38.42 5.34
CA CYS A 734 -10.52 37.92 6.70
C CYS A 734 -10.27 39.03 7.72
N GLY A 735 -10.62 38.72 8.96
CA GLY A 735 -10.42 39.58 10.14
C GLY A 735 -10.78 38.84 11.42
N TYR A 736 -11.23 39.58 12.43
CA TYR A 736 -11.56 39.02 13.74
C TYR A 736 -13.07 39.03 13.99
N VAL A 737 -13.58 37.96 14.60
CA VAL A 737 -14.94 37.90 15.14
C VAL A 737 -14.87 38.07 16.64
N ASP A 738 -15.54 39.11 17.15
CA ASP A 738 -15.74 39.33 18.58
C ASP A 738 -16.81 38.36 19.08
N ILE A 739 -16.44 37.46 20.00
CA ILE A 739 -17.30 36.37 20.47
C ILE A 739 -18.52 36.91 21.24
N ASP A 740 -18.33 38.00 22.00
CA ASP A 740 -19.38 38.58 22.83
C ASP A 740 -20.42 39.28 21.96
N THR A 741 -19.95 40.04 20.97
CA THR A 741 -20.85 40.78 20.06
C THR A 741 -21.30 39.96 18.87
N LYS A 742 -20.63 38.85 18.57
CA LYS A 742 -20.85 37.96 17.42
C LYS A 742 -20.69 38.63 16.06
N LYS A 743 -19.87 39.68 15.98
CA LYS A 743 -19.63 40.45 14.76
C LYS A 743 -18.25 40.19 14.20
N LEU A 744 -18.18 39.88 12.90
CA LEU A 744 -16.94 39.86 12.13
C LEU A 744 -16.56 41.28 11.76
N THR A 745 -15.35 41.71 12.10
CA THR A 745 -14.74 42.96 11.64
C THR A 745 -13.65 42.69 10.62
N ILE A 746 -13.72 43.35 9.46
CA ILE A 746 -12.69 43.31 8.40
C ILE A 746 -12.18 44.72 8.06
N SER A 747 -11.01 44.76 7.43
CA SER A 747 -10.38 45.98 6.90
C SER A 747 -10.46 46.01 5.38
N LEU A 748 -11.08 47.03 4.80
CA LEU A 748 -11.14 47.22 3.34
C LEU A 748 -11.24 48.71 2.96
N ASP A 749 -10.55 49.15 1.90
CA ASP A 749 -10.62 50.52 1.37
C ASP A 749 -10.38 51.61 2.45
N ASN A 750 -9.45 51.37 3.39
CA ASN A 750 -9.20 52.23 4.56
C ASN A 750 -10.39 52.41 5.52
N LYS A 751 -11.37 51.52 5.47
CA LYS A 751 -12.54 51.49 6.36
C LYS A 751 -12.63 50.19 7.14
N GLU A 752 -13.13 50.30 8.37
CA GLU A 752 -13.59 49.18 9.16
C GLU A 752 -15.01 48.81 8.70
N LEU A 753 -15.25 47.53 8.45
CA LEU A 753 -16.57 46.99 8.12
C LEU A 753 -16.91 45.88 9.12
N ALA A 754 -18.12 45.92 9.66
CA ALA A 754 -18.62 44.95 10.62
C ALA A 754 -19.84 44.19 10.07
N PHE A 755 -19.86 42.88 10.24
CA PHE A 755 -20.88 41.96 9.75
C PHE A 755 -21.42 41.12 10.90
N ASP A 756 -22.74 41.06 11.05
CA ASP A 756 -23.44 40.29 12.08
C ASP A 756 -23.98 38.94 11.57
N LYS A 757 -23.82 38.67 10.27
CA LYS A 757 -24.20 37.43 9.58
C LYS A 757 -23.37 37.27 8.29
N ASP A 758 -23.58 36.14 7.60
CA ASP A 758 -22.98 35.86 6.29
C ASP A 758 -21.44 35.85 6.31
N TYR A 759 -20.87 35.21 7.34
CA TYR A 759 -19.44 35.00 7.49
C TYR A 759 -19.09 33.56 7.89
N GLU A 760 -17.84 33.18 7.66
CA GLU A 760 -17.27 31.87 7.96
C GLU A 760 -16.22 32.00 9.07
N ILE A 761 -16.03 30.95 9.86
CA ILE A 761 -15.00 30.81 10.90
C ILE A 761 -13.96 29.79 10.43
N LEU A 762 -12.68 30.11 10.62
CA LEU A 762 -11.60 29.15 10.38
C LEU A 762 -11.54 28.14 11.51
N ILE A 763 -11.62 26.85 11.17
CA ILE A 763 -11.51 25.73 12.10
C ILE A 763 -10.47 24.71 11.63
N GLY A 764 -9.86 23.98 12.57
CA GLY A 764 -8.95 22.88 12.30
C GLY A 764 -8.21 22.41 13.57
N PRO A 765 -7.38 21.36 13.48
CA PRO A 765 -6.60 20.88 14.62
C PRO A 765 -5.67 21.97 15.17
N ASN A 766 -5.91 22.40 16.41
CA ASN A 766 -5.20 23.54 17.02
C ASN A 766 -3.68 23.34 17.11
N ASN A 767 -3.20 22.10 17.19
CA ASN A 767 -1.78 21.75 17.26
C ASN A 767 -1.07 21.79 15.90
N HIS A 768 -1.76 22.11 14.81
CA HIS A 768 -1.15 22.24 13.47
C HIS A 768 -1.07 23.70 12.99
N PHE A 769 -1.72 24.64 13.66
CA PHE A 769 -1.62 26.05 13.33
C PHE A 769 -0.42 26.70 14.03
N ALA A 770 0.36 27.48 13.28
CA ALA A 770 1.45 28.30 13.82
C ALA A 770 1.38 29.73 13.30
N TRP A 771 1.68 30.70 14.16
CA TRP A 771 1.85 32.09 13.78
C TRP A 771 3.33 32.33 13.50
N LYS A 772 3.69 32.65 12.25
CA LYS A 772 5.09 32.89 11.88
C LYS A 772 5.29 34.33 11.42
N LYS A 773 6.37 34.96 11.90
CA LYS A 773 6.84 36.23 11.32
C LYS A 773 7.38 35.96 9.92
N ILE A 774 6.68 36.43 8.90
CA ILE A 774 7.08 36.24 7.50
C ILE A 774 7.23 37.58 6.80
N ASN A 775 8.16 37.64 5.86
CA ASN A 775 8.33 38.71 4.89
C ASN A 775 8.55 38.10 3.50
N GLN A 776 8.67 38.93 2.46
CA GLN A 776 8.86 38.48 1.07
C GLN A 776 10.08 37.58 0.83
N TYR A 777 11.04 37.52 1.77
CA TYR A 777 12.26 36.71 1.68
C TYR A 777 12.19 35.44 2.55
N THR A 778 11.15 35.28 3.37
CA THR A 778 11.00 34.12 4.26
C THR A 778 10.72 32.86 3.43
N LYS A 779 11.63 31.89 3.49
CA LYS A 779 11.39 30.53 2.98
C LYS A 779 10.82 29.69 4.12
N LEU A 780 9.54 29.30 4.01
CA LEU A 780 8.95 28.30 4.90
C LEU A 780 9.52 26.91 4.56
N SER A 781 9.68 26.05 5.57
CA SER A 781 9.97 24.64 5.35
C SER A 781 8.81 23.98 4.59
N ASP A 782 9.11 22.92 3.83
CA ASP A 782 8.12 22.25 2.96
C ASP A 782 6.88 21.75 3.72
N ASN A 783 6.99 21.56 5.04
CA ASN A 783 5.93 21.11 5.93
C ASN A 783 4.89 22.20 6.26
N TYR A 784 5.19 23.47 6.06
CA TYR A 784 4.30 24.59 6.40
C TYR A 784 3.68 25.23 5.17
N LYS A 785 2.35 25.45 5.23
CA LYS A 785 1.57 26.17 4.22
C LYS A 785 0.93 27.42 4.82
N ILE A 786 0.95 28.53 4.08
CA ILE A 786 0.27 29.77 4.53
C ILE A 786 -1.25 29.58 4.44
N ILE A 787 -1.98 29.97 5.49
CA ILE A 787 -3.44 30.01 5.46
C ILE A 787 -3.91 31.20 4.64
N ILE A 788 -4.59 30.91 3.53
CA ILE A 788 -5.24 31.92 2.70
C ILE A 788 -6.57 32.33 3.36
N GLY A 789 -6.58 33.56 3.89
CA GLY A 789 -7.74 34.21 4.50
C GLY A 789 -8.77 34.71 3.48
N GLY A 790 -8.35 34.93 2.24
CA GLY A 790 -9.20 35.35 1.15
C GLY A 790 -8.40 35.95 -0.01
N ASN A 791 -9.06 36.79 -0.80
CA ASN A 791 -8.48 37.44 -1.97
C ASN A 791 -9.09 38.83 -2.21
N GLU A 792 -8.25 39.76 -2.66
CA GLU A 792 -8.68 41.07 -3.11
C GLU A 792 -9.41 40.98 -4.47
N ASN A 793 -10.14 42.04 -4.83
CA ASN A 793 -10.88 42.10 -6.10
C ASN A 793 -10.01 41.93 -7.36
N ASN A 794 -8.72 42.23 -7.28
CA ASN A 794 -7.73 42.07 -8.36
C ASN A 794 -7.16 40.65 -8.44
N GLY A 795 -7.54 39.75 -7.53
CA GLY A 795 -7.06 38.36 -7.46
C GLY A 795 -5.90 38.12 -6.49
N ASN A 796 -5.34 39.16 -5.86
CA ASN A 796 -4.23 39.01 -4.92
C ASN A 796 -4.65 38.25 -3.67
N SER A 797 -3.85 37.27 -3.26
CA SER A 797 -4.14 36.44 -2.09
C SER A 797 -3.86 37.17 -0.78
N LEU A 798 -4.78 37.03 0.16
CA LEU A 798 -4.68 37.59 1.51
C LEU A 798 -4.35 36.49 2.52
N GLY A 799 -3.30 36.69 3.30
CA GLY A 799 -2.96 35.86 4.45
C GLY A 799 -3.72 36.31 5.69
N VAL A 800 -4.04 35.37 6.57
CA VAL A 800 -4.56 35.71 7.91
C VAL A 800 -3.41 36.24 8.76
N ALA A 801 -3.53 37.48 9.25
CA ALA A 801 -2.51 38.12 10.06
C ALA A 801 -2.92 38.22 11.53
N LYS A 802 -1.98 38.11 12.45
CA LYS A 802 -2.15 38.42 13.88
C LYS A 802 -1.25 39.59 14.25
N CYS A 803 -1.85 40.60 14.86
CA CYS A 803 -1.21 41.89 15.13
C CYS A 803 -1.44 42.31 16.59
N LYS A 804 -0.49 43.05 17.16
CA LYS A 804 -0.67 43.72 18.45
C LYS A 804 -0.90 45.22 18.23
N TYR A 805 -1.93 45.78 18.85
CA TYR A 805 -2.24 47.21 18.84
C TYR A 805 -2.81 47.63 20.18
N ASP A 806 -2.24 48.70 20.78
CA ASP A 806 -2.64 49.22 22.10
C ASP A 806 -2.74 48.12 23.17
N ASN A 807 -1.69 47.30 23.28
CA ASN A 807 -1.59 46.13 24.16
C ASN A 807 -2.60 45.00 23.92
N ASN A 808 -3.40 45.05 22.86
CA ASN A 808 -4.39 44.02 22.52
C ASN A 808 -4.03 43.30 21.23
N TYR A 809 -4.42 42.03 21.12
CA TYR A 809 -4.21 41.22 19.92
C TYR A 809 -5.46 41.20 19.04
N TYR A 810 -5.25 41.27 17.72
CA TYR A 810 -6.31 41.26 16.72
C TYR A 810 -5.92 40.40 15.52
N PHE A 811 -6.93 39.82 14.87
CA PHE A 811 -6.75 39.19 13.56
C PHE A 811 -7.07 40.18 12.45
N GLY A 812 -6.30 40.13 11.37
CA GLY A 812 -6.45 40.98 10.21
C GLY A 812 -6.12 40.23 8.93
N ASN A 813 -5.79 41.00 7.90
CA ASN A 813 -5.31 40.47 6.63
C ASN A 813 -3.97 41.11 6.24
N THR A 814 -3.16 40.39 5.48
CA THR A 814 -1.95 40.91 4.83
C THR A 814 -1.91 40.46 3.38
N ASN A 815 -1.37 41.28 2.48
CA ASN A 815 -1.21 40.88 1.09
C ASN A 815 0.05 39.99 0.95
N LEU A 816 -0.14 38.77 0.44
CA LEU A 816 0.93 37.77 0.35
C LEU A 816 1.97 38.04 -0.75
N GLU A 817 1.69 38.95 -1.68
CA GLU A 817 2.63 39.33 -2.74
C GLU A 817 3.74 40.25 -2.19
N TYR A 818 3.38 41.16 -1.29
CA TYR A 818 4.31 42.19 -0.77
C TYR A 818 4.70 41.97 0.69
N LEU A 819 3.77 41.52 1.54
CA LEU A 819 3.96 41.30 2.99
C LEU A 819 4.51 42.54 3.76
N ASP A 820 4.18 43.75 3.33
CA ASP A 820 4.71 44.99 3.92
C ASP A 820 4.06 45.35 5.27
N TYR A 821 2.76 45.09 5.42
CA TYR A 821 1.98 45.38 6.62
C TYR A 821 0.71 44.54 6.69
N ALA A 822 0.20 44.33 7.90
CA ALA A 822 -1.11 43.78 8.15
C ALA A 822 -2.16 44.87 8.42
N ASN A 823 -3.39 44.65 7.98
CA ASN A 823 -4.52 45.55 8.12
C ASN A 823 -5.50 45.05 9.18
N ILE A 824 -5.75 45.86 10.20
CA ILE A 824 -6.80 45.61 11.21
C ILE A 824 -7.78 46.79 11.27
N GLY A 825 -9.07 46.49 11.39
CA GLY A 825 -10.14 47.50 11.48
C GLY A 825 -10.50 47.73 12.94
N ILE A 826 -10.25 48.92 13.47
CA ILE A 826 -10.52 49.28 14.87
C ILE A 826 -10.96 50.75 14.96
N ASN A 827 -12.01 51.04 15.74
CA ASN A 827 -12.53 52.39 16.01
C ASN A 827 -12.89 53.18 14.75
N ASN A 828 -13.55 52.53 13.79
CA ASN A 828 -13.94 53.06 12.48
C ASN A 828 -12.76 53.46 11.59
N LYS A 829 -11.56 52.92 11.82
CA LYS A 829 -10.35 53.19 11.03
C LYS A 829 -9.58 51.90 10.76
N VAL A 830 -8.90 51.84 9.62
CA VAL A 830 -7.91 50.80 9.38
C VAL A 830 -6.58 51.21 9.99
N LYS A 831 -5.89 50.25 10.61
CA LYS A 831 -4.53 50.38 11.12
C LYS A 831 -3.61 49.46 10.32
N HIS A 832 -2.52 50.03 9.82
CA HIS A 832 -1.43 49.29 9.18
C HIS A 832 -0.39 48.96 10.25
N ILE A 833 -0.17 47.68 10.48
CA ILE A 833 0.76 47.17 11.48
C ILE A 833 1.89 46.46 10.75
N THR A 834 3.12 46.94 10.92
CA THR A 834 4.32 46.37 10.28
C THR A 834 4.92 45.21 11.07
N ASP A 835 4.63 45.11 12.37
CA ASP A 835 5.01 43.96 13.20
C ASP A 835 3.82 43.02 13.36
N PHE A 836 3.77 42.00 12.52
CA PHE A 836 2.68 41.04 12.45
C PHE A 836 3.20 39.62 12.19
N GLU A 837 2.37 38.65 12.53
CA GLU A 837 2.58 37.24 12.22
C GLU A 837 1.53 36.78 11.22
N VAL A 838 1.87 35.81 10.39
CA VAL A 838 0.94 35.18 9.44
C VAL A 838 0.63 33.77 9.87
N LEU A 839 -0.64 33.39 9.75
CA LEU A 839 -1.10 32.07 10.10
C LEU A 839 -0.60 31.06 9.06
N THR A 840 0.02 30.00 9.54
CA THR A 840 0.48 28.85 8.77
C THR A 840 -0.12 27.58 9.32
N TYR A 841 -0.15 26.55 8.50
CA TYR A 841 -0.58 25.20 8.84
C TYR A 841 0.53 24.21 8.53
N SER A 842 0.89 23.39 9.50
CA SER A 842 1.89 22.33 9.37
C SER A 842 1.22 20.97 9.18
N GLU A 843 1.77 20.13 8.30
CA GLU A 843 1.30 18.74 8.16
C GLU A 843 1.63 17.90 9.41
N GLU A 844 2.70 18.23 10.14
CA GLU A 844 3.08 17.63 11.43
C GLU A 844 2.69 18.56 12.61
N PRO A 845 2.42 18.05 13.82
CA PRO A 845 2.10 18.90 14.98
C PRO A 845 3.21 19.88 15.35
N VAL A 846 2.83 21.15 15.52
CA VAL A 846 3.69 22.27 15.95
C VAL A 846 4.14 22.09 17.41
N ILE A 847 3.22 21.65 18.27
CA ILE A 847 3.52 21.23 19.65
C ILE A 847 3.78 19.72 19.63
N PRO A 848 5.03 19.26 19.79
CA PRO A 848 5.41 17.86 19.61
C PRO A 848 5.06 16.96 20.79
N TYR A 849 4.53 17.50 21.87
CA TYR A 849 4.32 16.74 23.11
C TYR A 849 2.87 16.70 23.55
N GLN A 850 2.57 15.64 24.28
CA GLN A 850 1.24 15.38 24.80
C GLN A 850 1.32 14.88 26.23
N TRP A 851 0.33 15.26 27.02
CA TRP A 851 0.07 14.69 28.33
C TRP A 851 -0.98 13.59 28.17
N LYS A 852 -0.58 12.33 28.35
CA LYS A 852 -1.44 11.18 28.16
C LYS A 852 -1.93 10.65 29.49
N LYS A 853 -3.24 10.45 29.62
CA LYS A 853 -3.83 9.87 30.82
C LYS A 853 -3.20 8.50 31.10
N TRP A 854 -2.71 8.32 32.31
CA TRP A 854 -1.98 7.12 32.69
C TRP A 854 -2.92 6.07 33.28
N ASN A 855 -2.92 4.89 32.66
CA ASN A 855 -3.75 3.73 33.05
C ASN A 855 -2.93 2.62 33.72
N GLY A 856 -1.69 2.91 34.15
CA GLY A 856 -0.76 1.96 34.77
C GLY A 856 0.29 1.38 33.82
N LYS A 857 0.17 1.61 32.51
CA LYS A 857 1.17 1.28 31.48
C LYS A 857 1.90 2.53 31.02
N ILE A 858 3.20 2.43 30.80
CA ILE A 858 4.01 3.57 30.35
C ILE A 858 3.71 3.79 28.87
N PRO A 859 3.23 4.99 28.47
CA PRO A 859 2.94 5.26 27.07
C PRO A 859 4.23 5.35 26.23
N TYR A 860 4.12 5.05 24.92
CA TYR A 860 5.23 5.22 23.98
C TYR A 860 5.70 6.68 23.96
N ASN A 861 7.03 6.89 23.83
CA ASN A 861 7.70 8.19 23.93
C ASN A 861 7.57 8.90 25.29
N ALA A 862 7.24 8.18 26.37
CA ALA A 862 7.24 8.75 27.71
C ALA A 862 8.65 9.13 28.14
N ILE A 863 8.86 10.33 28.70
CA ILE A 863 10.20 10.72 29.12
C ILE A 863 10.58 10.04 30.43
N ILE A 864 11.59 9.15 30.38
CA ILE A 864 12.04 8.34 31.51
C ILE A 864 13.54 8.58 31.79
N THR A 865 13.92 8.62 33.07
CA THR A 865 15.33 8.55 33.48
C THR A 865 15.55 7.39 34.43
N ASN A 866 16.64 6.65 34.20
CA ASN A 866 17.16 5.65 35.13
C ASN A 866 18.17 6.30 36.07
N ASN A 867 17.92 6.24 37.37
CA ASN A 867 18.77 6.86 38.37
C ASN A 867 19.77 5.87 38.99
N PRO A 868 20.92 6.35 39.51
CA PRO A 868 21.90 5.52 40.22
C PRO A 868 21.37 4.81 41.47
N ASN A 869 20.21 5.21 41.98
CA ASN A 869 19.52 4.55 43.10
C ASN A 869 18.64 3.35 42.68
N ASP A 870 18.86 2.80 41.47
CA ASP A 870 18.08 1.72 40.85
C ASP A 870 16.59 2.05 40.64
N LYS A 871 16.23 3.34 40.63
CA LYS A 871 14.85 3.79 40.35
C LYS A 871 14.73 4.44 38.99
N SER A 872 13.63 4.17 38.31
CA SER A 872 13.27 4.83 37.06
C SER A 872 12.15 5.83 37.30
N TYR A 873 12.35 7.07 36.86
CA TYR A 873 11.36 8.14 37.01
C TYR A 873 10.82 8.58 35.65
N ALA A 874 9.50 8.70 35.56
CA ALA A 874 8.82 9.35 34.44
C ALA A 874 8.32 10.73 34.84
N ILE A 875 8.18 11.64 33.85
CA ILE A 875 7.54 12.94 34.07
C ILE A 875 6.02 12.77 34.07
N GLY A 876 5.36 13.23 35.13
CA GLY A 876 3.90 13.17 35.24
C GLY A 876 3.29 14.46 35.77
N ARG A 877 1.99 14.61 35.60
CA ARG A 877 1.21 15.72 36.18
C ARG A 877 -0.18 15.26 36.63
N THR A 878 -0.83 16.10 37.42
CA THR A 878 -2.21 15.87 37.89
C THR A 878 -2.88 17.21 38.22
N THR A 879 -4.21 17.21 38.22
CA THR A 879 -4.98 18.29 38.84
C THR A 879 -4.92 18.16 40.36
N TYR A 880 -4.56 19.24 41.06
CA TYR A 880 -4.55 19.31 42.52
C TYR A 880 -4.85 20.73 42.99
N ALA A 881 -5.72 20.89 44.00
CA ALA A 881 -6.08 22.18 44.60
C ALA A 881 -6.47 23.31 43.59
N ASN A 882 -7.24 22.96 42.56
CA ASN A 882 -7.67 23.84 41.46
C ASN A 882 -6.54 24.36 40.54
N GLY A 883 -5.33 23.78 40.63
CA GLY A 883 -4.26 23.94 39.66
C GLY A 883 -3.88 22.60 39.02
N ILE A 884 -2.92 22.64 38.09
CA ILE A 884 -2.27 21.47 37.50
C ILE A 884 -0.80 21.51 37.91
N HIS A 885 -0.31 20.43 38.50
CA HIS A 885 1.04 20.35 39.06
C HIS A 885 1.78 19.17 38.45
N CYS A 886 3.07 19.38 38.12
CA CYS A 886 3.93 18.34 37.56
C CYS A 886 5.00 17.89 38.55
N GLY A 887 5.54 16.71 38.30
CA GLY A 887 6.59 16.11 39.09
C GLY A 887 7.02 14.78 38.49
N TYR A 888 7.42 13.84 39.34
CA TYR A 888 7.94 12.54 38.89
C TYR A 888 7.10 11.37 39.39
N ILE A 889 7.05 10.32 38.59
CA ILE A 889 6.43 9.04 38.92
C ILE A 889 7.54 8.02 39.19
N ASP A 890 7.54 7.41 40.38
CA ASP A 890 8.44 6.28 40.66
C ASP A 890 7.89 5.00 40.01
N LEU A 891 8.46 4.63 38.85
CA LEU A 891 8.02 3.49 38.06
C LEU A 891 8.38 2.14 38.71
N THR A 892 9.31 2.15 39.66
CA THR A 892 9.78 0.95 40.39
C THR A 892 8.97 0.65 41.64
N SER A 893 8.18 1.61 42.12
CA SER A 893 7.31 1.44 43.27
C SER A 893 6.10 0.55 42.94
N ILE A 894 5.71 -0.36 43.84
CA ILE A 894 4.53 -1.24 43.67
C ILE A 894 3.24 -0.43 43.50
N GLN A 895 3.12 0.70 44.20
CA GLN A 895 1.94 1.57 44.13
C GLN A 895 2.01 2.58 42.97
N LYS A 896 3.16 2.68 42.28
CA LYS A 896 3.50 3.62 41.20
C LYS A 896 2.76 4.98 41.32
N LYS A 897 3.25 5.82 42.23
CA LYS A 897 2.62 7.09 42.62
C LYS A 897 3.29 8.28 41.93
N LEU A 898 2.50 9.29 41.58
CA LEU A 898 3.00 10.61 41.18
C LEU A 898 3.35 11.42 42.43
N VAL A 899 4.55 11.98 42.46
CA VAL A 899 5.02 12.86 43.53
C VAL A 899 5.12 14.28 42.98
N ILE A 900 4.36 15.20 43.57
CA ILE A 900 4.36 16.64 43.24
C ILE A 900 4.69 17.49 44.47
N THR A 901 4.97 18.77 44.24
CA THR A 901 5.08 19.78 45.28
C THR A 901 3.80 20.62 45.35
N TYR A 902 3.38 21.02 46.55
CA TYR A 902 2.33 22.02 46.72
C TYR A 902 2.49 22.74 48.07
N ASN A 903 2.50 24.08 48.04
CA ASN A 903 2.69 24.93 49.24
C ASN A 903 3.87 24.50 50.13
N GLY A 904 5.00 24.13 49.53
CA GLY A 904 6.20 23.70 50.26
C GLY A 904 6.13 22.28 50.86
N ASN A 905 5.09 21.50 50.55
CA ASN A 905 4.91 20.13 51.04
C ASN A 905 4.97 19.11 49.89
N LYS A 906 5.34 17.87 50.24
CA LYS A 906 5.24 16.72 49.34
C LYS A 906 3.78 16.26 49.25
N ILE A 907 3.27 16.08 48.04
CA ILE A 907 1.98 15.45 47.78
C ILE A 907 2.19 14.20 46.93
N GLU A 908 1.54 13.11 47.34
CA GLU A 908 1.55 11.85 46.60
C GLU A 908 0.15 11.58 46.05
N VAL A 909 0.06 11.37 44.74
CA VAL A 909 -1.20 11.20 44.01
C VAL A 909 -1.21 9.83 43.34
N LEU A 910 -2.36 9.16 43.39
CA LEU A 910 -2.56 7.79 42.88
C LEU A 910 -3.48 7.73 41.66
N ASP A 911 -4.34 8.72 41.46
CA ASP A 911 -5.36 8.75 40.42
C ASP A 911 -5.31 10.04 39.61
N ASN A 912 -5.89 10.05 38.41
CA ASN A 912 -5.92 11.21 37.48
C ASN A 912 -4.54 11.74 37.06
N ILE A 913 -3.56 10.82 36.98
CA ILE A 913 -2.21 11.12 36.55
C ILE A 913 -2.14 11.13 35.03
N GLU A 914 -1.38 12.06 34.47
CA GLU A 914 -1.00 12.10 33.07
C GLU A 914 0.53 11.98 32.95
N ILE A 915 1.03 11.28 31.93
CA ILE A 915 2.46 11.15 31.61
C ILE A 915 2.80 12.01 30.41
N LEU A 916 3.93 12.71 30.48
CA LEU A 916 4.47 13.49 29.37
C LEU A 916 5.07 12.55 28.32
N THR A 917 4.67 12.74 27.07
CA THR A 917 5.20 12.03 25.90
C THR A 917 5.68 13.00 24.84
N CYS A 918 6.82 12.72 24.19
CA CYS A 918 7.36 13.54 23.10
C CYS A 918 8.32 12.76 22.20
N PRO A 919 8.33 12.97 20.86
CA PRO A 919 9.34 12.40 19.97
C PRO A 919 10.78 12.74 20.38
N SER A 920 11.70 11.80 20.16
CA SER A 920 13.08 11.80 20.69
C SER A 920 13.99 12.94 20.22
N ASN A 921 13.62 13.68 19.19
CA ASN A 921 14.40 14.77 18.62
C ASN A 921 13.73 16.14 18.75
N ARG A 922 12.80 16.29 19.71
CA ARG A 922 12.00 17.50 19.86
C ARG A 922 12.11 18.14 21.25
N MET A 923 12.90 17.56 22.17
CA MET A 923 13.09 18.08 23.52
C MET A 923 14.52 17.94 24.06
N TYR A 924 14.90 18.86 24.94
CA TYR A 924 16.16 18.83 25.67
C TYR A 924 16.06 19.68 26.95
N TRP A 925 17.01 19.46 27.86
CA TRP A 925 17.15 20.25 29.06
C TRP A 925 18.02 21.48 28.80
N LYS A 926 17.54 22.67 29.20
CA LYS A 926 18.27 23.93 29.06
C LYS A 926 18.37 24.64 30.41
N ASN A 927 19.53 25.24 30.69
CA ASN A 927 19.68 26.16 31.81
C ASN A 927 19.07 27.50 31.38
N VAL A 928 17.94 27.86 31.97
CA VAL A 928 17.22 29.10 31.66
C VAL A 928 16.90 29.82 32.95
N THR A 929 17.46 31.02 33.12
CA THR A 929 17.21 31.89 34.28
C THR A 929 16.42 33.14 33.91
N ASP A 930 16.24 33.38 32.62
CA ASP A 930 15.50 34.52 32.05
C ASP A 930 14.87 34.08 30.72
N VAL A 931 13.60 34.40 30.50
CA VAL A 931 12.84 34.01 29.30
C VAL A 931 13.49 34.54 28.00
N SER A 932 14.22 35.66 28.08
CA SER A 932 14.96 36.22 26.93
C SER A 932 16.12 35.34 26.43
N GLN A 933 16.47 34.27 27.14
CA GLN A 933 17.50 33.29 26.74
C GLN A 933 16.98 32.21 25.77
N LEU A 934 15.68 32.20 25.46
CA LEU A 934 15.10 31.30 24.46
C LEU A 934 15.34 31.82 23.03
N GLU A 935 15.73 30.92 22.13
CA GLU A 935 15.73 31.18 20.69
C GLU A 935 14.27 31.17 20.16
N ASP A 936 14.00 31.79 19.01
CA ASP A 936 12.64 31.92 18.45
C ASP A 936 11.87 30.60 18.27
N GLN A 937 12.60 29.49 18.12
CA GLN A 937 12.08 28.13 17.92
C GLN A 937 11.98 27.29 19.20
N GLU A 938 12.40 27.85 20.34
CA GLU A 938 12.46 27.17 21.63
C GLU A 938 11.30 27.61 22.51
N HIS A 939 10.65 26.64 23.14
CA HIS A 939 9.50 26.89 24.00
C HIS A 939 9.58 26.04 25.28
N PHE A 940 9.11 26.59 26.40
CA PHE A 940 9.00 25.82 27.64
C PHE A 940 7.95 24.72 27.50
N VAL A 941 8.24 23.54 28.03
CA VAL A 941 7.21 22.51 28.22
C VAL A 941 6.35 22.89 29.41
N ILE A 942 5.06 23.11 29.14
CA ILE A 942 4.09 23.47 30.17
C ILE A 942 3.72 22.21 30.98
N GLY A 943 4.19 22.18 32.23
CA GLY A 943 3.92 21.18 33.25
C GLY A 943 2.54 21.34 33.88
N GLY A 944 2.04 22.57 33.97
CA GLY A 944 0.74 22.87 34.55
C GLY A 944 0.54 24.35 34.82
N ASN A 945 -0.30 24.66 35.81
CA ASN A 945 -0.58 26.03 36.25
C ASN A 945 -1.00 26.08 37.73
N GLU A 946 -0.70 27.20 38.37
CA GLU A 946 -1.23 27.52 39.69
C GLU A 946 -2.72 27.91 39.62
N SER A 947 -3.41 27.88 40.76
CA SER A 947 -4.82 28.26 40.87
C SER A 947 -5.13 29.71 40.47
N ASN A 948 -4.13 30.59 40.45
CA ASN A 948 -4.21 31.98 39.99
C ASN A 948 -3.96 32.13 38.47
N GLY A 949 -3.65 31.03 37.76
CA GLY A 949 -3.40 31.00 36.32
C GLY A 949 -1.93 31.08 35.89
N VAL A 950 -0.97 31.24 36.81
CA VAL A 950 0.47 31.30 36.49
C VAL A 950 0.94 29.95 35.93
N GLU A 951 1.65 29.97 34.79
CA GLU A 951 2.13 28.75 34.14
C GLU A 951 3.35 28.15 34.84
N LEU A 952 3.34 26.82 34.95
CA LEU A 952 4.40 26.02 35.56
C LEU A 952 5.14 25.22 34.50
N GLY A 953 6.47 25.32 34.51
CA GLY A 953 7.37 24.57 33.64
C GLY A 953 7.84 23.27 34.28
N VAL A 954 8.24 22.30 33.46
CA VAL A 954 8.86 21.07 33.94
C VAL A 954 10.36 21.29 34.18
N THR A 955 10.85 20.89 35.34
CA THR A 955 12.28 20.99 35.67
C THR A 955 12.94 19.66 35.97
N ALA A 956 14.25 19.59 35.72
CA ALA A 956 15.12 18.52 36.16
C ALA A 956 16.09 19.04 37.22
N ILE A 957 16.15 18.36 38.35
CA ILE A 957 16.93 18.73 39.53
C ILE A 957 17.75 17.53 39.98
N THR A 958 19.06 17.71 40.18
CA THR A 958 19.94 16.62 40.62
C THR A 958 20.19 16.71 42.13
N ILE A 959 19.82 15.67 42.87
CA ILE A 959 20.04 15.56 44.32
C ILE A 959 20.73 14.22 44.59
N ASN A 960 21.90 14.26 45.25
CA ASN A 960 22.72 13.08 45.54
C ASN A 960 22.96 12.19 44.30
N ASN A 961 23.29 12.81 43.17
CA ASN A 961 23.46 12.19 41.84
C ASN A 961 22.21 11.51 41.25
N ASN A 962 21.02 11.72 41.82
CA ASN A 962 19.75 11.27 41.23
C ASN A 962 18.99 12.47 40.66
N LEU A 963 18.49 12.31 39.44
CA LEU A 963 17.64 13.26 38.75
C LEU A 963 16.19 13.10 39.22
N TYR A 964 15.59 14.20 39.63
CA TYR A 964 14.17 14.31 39.97
C TYR A 964 13.49 15.34 39.09
N TYR A 965 12.20 15.13 38.82
CA TYR A 965 11.40 16.10 38.07
C TYR A 965 10.51 16.90 39.00
N GLY A 966 10.52 18.21 38.80
CA GLY A 966 9.79 19.17 39.60
C GLY A 966 9.08 20.20 38.73
N GLU A 967 8.69 21.29 39.37
CA GLU A 967 7.99 22.40 38.73
C GLU A 967 8.72 23.73 38.97
N ILE A 968 8.50 24.71 38.10
CA ILE A 968 9.02 26.07 38.24
C ILE A 968 8.01 27.09 37.72
N ASN A 969 7.91 28.24 38.38
CA ASN A 969 7.14 29.37 37.88
C ASN A 969 7.85 29.97 36.65
N LEU A 970 7.19 29.93 35.48
CA LEU A 970 7.77 30.39 34.21
C LEU A 970 7.85 31.91 34.06
N GLU A 971 7.12 32.67 34.88
CA GLU A 971 7.20 34.14 34.90
C GLU A 971 8.43 34.63 35.69
N GLU A 972 8.80 33.91 36.74
CA GLU A 972 9.84 34.32 37.68
C GLU A 972 11.18 33.62 37.47
N LEU A 973 11.17 32.31 37.18
CA LEU A 973 12.37 31.46 37.06
C LEU A 973 13.35 31.55 38.25
N ASN A 974 12.90 31.98 39.43
CA ASN A 974 13.78 32.25 40.57
C ASN A 974 14.32 30.96 41.22
N TYR A 975 13.46 29.96 41.40
CA TYR A 975 13.81 28.65 41.98
C TYR A 975 12.83 27.58 41.50
N ALA A 976 13.33 26.36 41.32
CA ALA A 976 12.51 25.19 41.04
C ALA A 976 12.17 24.45 42.34
N THR A 977 11.02 23.78 42.38
CA THR A 977 10.58 22.99 43.52
C THR A 977 10.44 21.52 43.18
N VAL A 978 10.94 20.66 44.07
CA VAL A 978 10.81 19.20 43.95
C VAL A 978 10.63 18.56 45.31
N ALA A 979 9.84 17.50 45.39
CA ALA A 979 9.74 16.68 46.59
C ALA A 979 10.59 15.42 46.40
N ILE A 980 11.20 14.90 47.47
CA ILE A 980 11.93 13.62 47.41
C ILE A 980 11.26 12.59 48.30
N ALA A 981 11.33 11.32 47.91
CA ALA A 981 10.53 10.24 48.51
C ALA A 981 10.63 10.16 50.05
N TYR A 982 11.79 10.47 50.63
CA TYR A 982 12.08 10.34 52.06
C TYR A 982 11.80 11.60 52.89
N GLU A 983 11.55 12.75 52.26
CA GLU A 983 11.24 14.00 52.95
C GLU A 983 9.75 14.34 52.83
N GLN A 984 9.19 14.94 53.88
CA GLN A 984 7.79 15.39 53.89
C GLN A 984 7.62 16.82 53.36
N LYS A 985 8.72 17.56 53.24
CA LYS A 985 8.74 18.94 52.72
C LYS A 985 9.34 18.97 51.32
N ALA A 986 8.88 19.94 50.53
CA ALA A 986 9.48 20.24 49.24
C ALA A 986 10.84 20.92 49.42
N ILE A 987 11.75 20.64 48.50
CA ILE A 987 13.05 21.28 48.38
C ILE A 987 12.94 22.34 47.29
N SER A 988 13.45 23.54 47.57
CA SER A 988 13.59 24.62 46.59
C SER A 988 15.07 24.79 46.25
N THR A 989 15.39 24.92 44.97
CA THR A 989 16.77 25.07 44.48
C THR A 989 16.88 26.06 43.34
N THR A 990 18.01 26.75 43.24
CA THR A 990 18.37 27.58 42.08
C THR A 990 19.20 26.80 41.05
N ASP A 991 19.60 25.56 41.37
CA ASP A 991 20.32 24.66 40.46
C ASP A 991 19.32 23.68 39.83
N TYR A 992 18.85 24.04 38.64
CA TYR A 992 17.84 23.30 37.88
C TYR A 992 18.07 23.47 36.37
N LYS A 993 17.53 22.54 35.59
CA LYS A 993 17.32 22.70 34.14
C LYS A 993 15.83 22.75 33.85
N VAL A 994 15.42 23.53 32.85
CA VAL A 994 14.02 23.59 32.38
C VAL A 994 13.89 22.76 31.10
N LEU A 995 12.77 22.06 30.97
CA LEU A 995 12.48 21.26 29.79
C LEU A 995 12.02 22.16 28.64
N ILE A 996 12.73 22.09 27.52
CA ILE A 996 12.47 22.86 26.30
C ILE A 996 12.01 21.94 25.19
N TYR A 997 11.04 22.38 24.38
CA TYR A 997 10.67 21.76 23.12
C TYR A 997 10.89 22.69 21.93
N THR A 998 11.02 22.11 20.74
CA THR A 998 11.16 22.83 19.48
C THR A 998 10.04 22.51 18.48
N GLU A 999 9.65 23.48 17.66
CA GLU A 999 8.66 23.29 16.58
C GLU A 999 9.17 22.38 15.45
N GLU A 1000 10.49 22.29 15.28
CA GLU A 1000 11.16 21.47 14.26
C GLU A 1000 12.13 20.47 14.92
N PRO A 1001 12.44 19.34 14.28
CA PRO A 1001 13.48 18.41 14.74
C PRO A 1001 14.83 19.08 14.97
N ILE A 1002 15.46 18.77 16.10
CA ILE A 1002 16.80 19.27 16.43
C ILE A 1002 17.83 18.46 15.63
N GLU A 1003 18.58 19.13 14.76
CA GLU A 1003 19.70 18.50 14.04
C GLU A 1003 20.80 18.06 15.02
N SER A 1004 21.33 16.85 14.81
CA SER A 1004 22.28 16.16 15.71
C SER A 1004 23.67 16.82 15.84
N SER A 1005 23.88 17.99 15.25
CA SER A 1005 25.18 18.67 15.15
C SER A 1005 25.48 19.66 16.30
N LYS A 1006 24.53 19.94 17.20
CA LYS A 1006 24.75 20.76 18.42
C LYS A 1006 24.91 19.88 19.68
N PRO A 1007 25.76 20.26 20.66
CA PRO A 1007 25.89 19.57 21.94
C PRO A 1007 24.72 19.97 22.86
N LEU A 1008 23.51 19.52 22.54
CA LEU A 1008 22.37 19.59 23.44
C LEU A 1008 22.25 18.23 24.15
N GLU A 1009 21.95 18.23 25.45
CA GLU A 1009 21.51 17.02 26.16
C GLU A 1009 20.09 16.68 25.67
N LEU A 1010 20.01 16.12 24.46
CA LEU A 1010 18.79 15.56 23.91
C LEU A 1010 18.27 14.51 24.87
N ILE A 1011 16.97 14.57 25.13
CA ILE A 1011 16.30 13.60 25.98
C ILE A 1011 15.94 12.42 25.10
N ASP A 1012 16.41 11.23 25.47
CA ASP A 1012 16.01 9.96 24.86
C ASP A 1012 14.73 9.50 25.60
N PRO A 1013 13.53 9.67 25.01
CA PRO A 1013 12.27 9.30 25.62
C PRO A 1013 12.14 7.79 25.78
#